data_AF-A0A965JT32-F1
#
_entry.id   AF-A0A965JT32-F1
#
_cell.length_a   1.000
_cell.length_b   1.000
_cell.length_c   1.000
_cell.angle_alpha   90.00
_cell.angle_beta   90.00
_cell.angle_gamma   90.00
#
_symmetry.space_group_name_H-M   'P 1'
#
loop_
_entity.id
_entity.type
_entity.pdbx_description
1 polymer ?
#
loop_
_entity_poly.entity_id
_entity_poly.type
_entity_poly.pdbx_seq_one_letter_code
_entity_poly.pdbx_strand_id
1 'polypeptide(L)'
;MLLIIFLVASPSAFANSKDKNSNNTQKKPKYHHVRSSLKHSTKKKLVAKSEIKENSSNEKPAIAAKPEKSLAFTPPEEKTRKHSSSISQKLWKGITAQDLEFLKKISVALEQNKYDEALQYVSALKQSETSQHAVNDLDIIKLKPGFSDAITDIILWNKYSGQIDVKNTSFNDISRFVNDNPFYPNISDIKRNVEKVAVANKISYQSSEQYFKSNPAGTLESKLYLLQSRINLISNFKGSEEKRTELQKDIRDLISTIWIKENFSAEEEKSFLSKYQNQLNGFDYINRIDRLLWDSKISDAKRIMNFVDEDYQKLFAAVIELQEMPKYIDNIVLSVPRKLRSNEGLTYRRVIWYKSKDKLDELLDLMVGLPTQMQYPDRWWSLRRLYSREMIKKKNYKLAYILAAKHGLPTSASDFWEAEWMSGWIALRFLDRPKEAYQHFETLYKNVSQPVTISRATYWLGMAAQAMGDKEKAVEWYKASAKYPLFFYGQLAINKHRSLDAINAQYDIILPKDPDILVSDMKNISASKATKVAYLLAITGDKKNATKIFDYLVENAATPGQITIIMKIVNEIGDRQMDVKISRTAAKHNVFFIKDKFQIVKEVPNDEYAPLVHAIVKQESGFAPMAVSQVGALGFMQLMPTTAKLVAKEAGVNYDKDKLSTNIPYNVRLGTFYIKKLIDRFNGSEMLAIASYNAGPNATQRWINEFYDPRKEKDLDKVVDWIELITYSETRNYVQRIMENLIVYKYLMSRSNYDAVQ
;
A
#
# COMPACT_ATOMS: atom_id res chain seq x y z
N MET A 1 5.45 11.19 0.86
CA MET A 1 4.85 11.56 2.15
C MET A 1 5.21 10.47 3.15
N LEU A 2 5.88 10.88 4.25
CA LEU A 2 6.33 10.12 5.43
C LEU A 2 7.48 9.10 5.26
N LEU A 3 8.68 9.54 5.62
CA LEU A 3 9.81 8.69 6.02
C LEU A 3 10.39 9.28 7.31
N ILE A 4 10.22 8.55 8.42
CA ILE A 4 10.74 8.90 9.74
C ILE A 4 12.12 8.26 9.89
N ILE A 5 13.11 9.11 10.18
CA ILE A 5 14.51 8.77 10.41
C ILE A 5 14.67 8.26 11.85
N PHE A 6 15.34 7.12 12.04
CA PHE A 6 15.96 6.77 13.32
C PHE A 6 17.45 6.47 13.09
N LEU A 7 18.30 7.34 13.64
CA LEU A 7 19.73 7.17 13.78
C LEU A 7 20.00 6.10 14.85
N VAL A 8 20.75 5.05 14.51
CA VAL A 8 21.35 4.13 15.48
C VAL A 8 22.81 4.53 15.68
N ALA A 9 23.12 5.05 16.85
CA ALA A 9 24.48 5.27 17.30
C ALA A 9 25.16 3.91 17.61
N SER A 10 26.36 3.73 17.09
CA SER A 10 27.24 2.58 17.40
C SER A 10 27.97 2.80 18.73
N PRO A 11 28.33 1.75 19.47
CA PRO A 11 29.41 1.84 20.43
C PRO A 11 30.54 0.82 20.15
N SER A 12 31.73 1.36 19.92
CA SER A 12 33.05 0.75 20.11
C SER A 12 33.95 1.91 20.55
N ALA A 13 34.80 1.89 21.57
CA ALA A 13 35.56 0.82 22.19
C ALA A 13 36.13 1.27 23.57
N PHE A 14 36.40 0.29 24.44
CA PHE A 14 37.46 0.17 25.47
C PHE A 14 37.95 1.38 26.30
N ALA A 15 37.92 1.23 27.64
CA ALA A 15 39.09 1.37 28.53
C ALA A 15 38.83 0.84 29.96
N ASN A 16 39.91 0.29 30.55
CA ASN A 16 40.06 -0.35 31.86
C ASN A 16 39.59 0.47 33.08
N SER A 17 39.08 -0.22 34.10
CA SER A 17 39.61 -0.10 35.46
C SER A 17 39.28 -1.34 36.32
N LYS A 18 40.28 -1.77 37.09
CA LYS A 18 40.20 -2.77 38.15
C LYS A 18 39.41 -2.18 39.32
N ASP A 19 38.56 -2.96 39.99
CA ASP A 19 38.71 -3.17 41.44
C ASP A 19 37.83 -4.30 42.02
N LYS A 20 38.24 -4.70 43.22
CA LYS A 20 38.08 -5.97 43.92
C LYS A 20 36.74 -6.21 44.64
N ASN A 21 36.53 -7.50 44.95
CA ASN A 21 35.83 -8.08 46.12
C ASN A 21 34.31 -7.93 46.26
N SER A 22 33.59 -9.06 46.23
CA SER A 22 33.27 -9.82 47.46
C SER A 22 32.36 -11.03 47.18
N ASN A 23 32.61 -12.08 47.96
CA ASN A 23 31.88 -13.34 48.01
C ASN A 23 30.40 -13.15 48.40
N ASN A 24 29.48 -13.94 47.84
CA ASN A 24 28.77 -14.91 48.67
C ASN A 24 28.03 -16.00 47.88
N THR A 25 27.97 -17.15 48.52
CA THR A 25 27.62 -18.50 48.02
C THR A 25 26.15 -18.89 48.21
N GLN A 26 25.80 -20.06 47.62
CA GLN A 26 24.70 -20.99 47.96
C GLN A 26 23.32 -20.68 47.35
N LYS A 27 22.51 -21.64 46.86
CA LYS A 27 22.46 -23.10 46.98
C LYS A 27 21.56 -23.66 45.86
N LYS A 28 21.92 -24.80 45.26
CA LYS A 28 21.01 -25.71 44.51
C LYS A 28 20.68 -26.92 45.40
N PRO A 29 19.55 -27.59 45.21
CA PRO A 29 19.44 -29.01 45.51
C PRO A 29 19.36 -29.85 44.24
N LYS A 30 20.13 -30.95 44.24
CA LYS A 30 19.96 -32.15 43.40
C LYS A 30 19.18 -33.18 44.21
N TYR A 31 18.34 -33.97 43.57
CA TYR A 31 18.00 -35.32 44.01
C TYR A 31 18.18 -36.31 42.84
N HIS A 32 19.02 -37.32 43.10
CA HIS A 32 19.09 -38.65 42.48
C HIS A 32 17.84 -39.47 42.89
N HIS A 33 17.42 -40.62 42.37
CA HIS A 33 17.86 -41.69 41.46
C HIS A 33 16.54 -42.36 40.96
N VAL A 34 16.47 -43.15 39.89
CA VAL A 34 16.53 -44.64 39.95
C VAL A 34 16.53 -45.17 38.50
N ARG A 35 17.29 -46.25 38.31
CA ARG A 35 17.60 -46.97 37.08
C ARG A 35 16.54 -47.99 36.65
N SER A 36 16.68 -48.37 35.38
CA SER A 36 16.66 -49.75 34.82
C SER A 36 15.32 -50.16 34.21
N SER A 37 15.23 -50.92 33.11
CA SER A 37 16.16 -51.60 32.19
C SER A 37 15.28 -52.20 31.08
N LEU A 38 15.76 -52.29 29.83
CA LEU A 38 15.57 -53.48 28.97
C LEU A 38 16.39 -53.35 27.68
N LYS A 39 17.01 -54.48 27.32
CA LYS A 39 17.99 -54.71 26.24
C LYS A 39 17.32 -55.28 24.98
N HIS A 40 18.15 -55.33 23.93
CA HIS A 40 18.09 -56.14 22.68
C HIS A 40 17.27 -55.56 21.52
N SER A 41 17.69 -55.61 20.25
CA SER A 41 18.78 -56.36 19.61
C SER A 41 19.32 -55.65 18.34
N THR A 42 20.54 -56.03 17.98
CA THR A 42 21.34 -55.73 16.78
C THR A 42 20.86 -56.44 15.50
N LYS A 43 21.08 -55.84 14.32
CA LYS A 43 21.82 -56.49 13.20
C LYS A 43 22.23 -55.52 12.06
N LYS A 44 23.53 -55.61 11.73
CA LYS A 44 24.25 -55.22 10.50
C LYS A 44 23.72 -56.02 9.26
N LYS A 45 23.98 -55.75 7.95
CA LYS A 45 25.23 -55.45 7.21
C LYS A 45 24.95 -55.35 5.67
N LEU A 46 25.93 -54.81 4.90
CA LEU A 46 26.32 -55.02 3.47
C LEU A 46 25.42 -54.45 2.34
N VAL A 47 25.83 -53.62 1.36
CA VAL A 47 27.00 -53.51 0.40
C VAL A 47 26.94 -54.46 -0.82
N ALA A 48 26.79 -53.87 -2.02
CA ALA A 48 27.49 -54.14 -3.31
C ALA A 48 26.78 -53.29 -4.41
N LYS A 49 27.37 -52.32 -5.14
CA LYS A 49 28.40 -52.35 -6.21
C LYS A 49 28.11 -53.28 -7.40
N SER A 50 27.85 -52.67 -8.56
CA SER A 50 28.25 -53.19 -9.88
C SER A 50 28.49 -52.02 -10.86
N GLU A 51 29.75 -51.88 -11.28
CA GLU A 51 30.17 -51.26 -12.54
C GLU A 51 29.91 -52.25 -13.69
N ILE A 52 29.80 -51.76 -14.94
CA ILE A 52 30.41 -52.37 -16.15
C ILE A 52 30.29 -51.41 -17.35
N LYS A 53 31.49 -51.02 -17.82
CA LYS A 53 32.05 -50.88 -19.19
C LYS A 53 31.48 -49.93 -20.26
N GLU A 54 32.40 -49.05 -20.61
CA GLU A 54 32.77 -48.48 -21.92
C GLU A 54 32.45 -49.31 -23.17
N ASN A 55 32.15 -48.61 -24.26
CA ASN A 55 32.79 -48.88 -25.54
C ASN A 55 32.93 -47.62 -26.41
N SER A 56 34.12 -47.47 -26.98
CA SER A 56 34.60 -46.39 -27.83
C SER A 56 34.31 -46.62 -29.32
N SER A 57 34.18 -45.55 -30.10
CA SER A 57 34.77 -45.49 -31.45
C SER A 57 34.87 -44.05 -31.97
N ASN A 58 36.10 -43.69 -32.33
CA ASN A 58 36.54 -42.48 -33.02
C ASN A 58 35.87 -42.29 -34.38
N GLU A 59 35.77 -41.03 -34.84
CA GLU A 59 36.41 -40.59 -36.08
C GLU A 59 36.41 -39.04 -36.20
N LYS A 60 37.59 -38.48 -36.48
CA LYS A 60 37.81 -37.13 -37.02
C LYS A 60 38.30 -37.30 -38.46
N PRO A 61 38.11 -36.28 -39.30
CA PRO A 61 39.30 -35.66 -39.87
C PRO A 61 39.26 -34.12 -39.85
N ALA A 62 40.46 -33.54 -39.82
CA ALA A 62 40.75 -32.12 -39.86
C ALA A 62 40.68 -31.55 -41.30
N ILE A 63 40.48 -30.23 -41.44
CA ILE A 63 41.19 -29.36 -42.42
C ILE A 63 41.12 -27.88 -41.97
N ALA A 64 42.32 -27.29 -42.00
CA ALA A 64 42.81 -25.89 -42.03
C ALA A 64 41.89 -24.65 -41.85
N ALA A 65 42.47 -23.68 -41.12
CA ALA A 65 42.01 -22.31 -40.91
C ALA A 65 42.57 -21.31 -41.95
N LYS A 66 41.82 -20.22 -42.22
CA LYS A 66 42.30 -18.82 -42.37
C LYS A 66 41.09 -17.83 -42.35
N PRO A 67 41.30 -16.52 -42.07
CA PRO A 67 40.42 -15.70 -41.22
C PRO A 67 39.54 -14.69 -41.97
N GLU A 68 38.33 -14.44 -41.48
CA GLU A 68 37.47 -13.29 -41.88
C GLU A 68 37.09 -12.50 -40.62
N LYS A 69 37.64 -11.29 -40.47
CA LYS A 69 37.02 -9.99 -40.80
C LYS A 69 35.79 -9.66 -39.93
N SER A 70 35.98 -8.61 -39.13
CA SER A 70 34.98 -7.89 -38.35
C SER A 70 33.69 -7.62 -39.13
N LEU A 71 32.55 -8.09 -38.62
CA LEU A 71 31.23 -7.67 -39.07
C LEU A 71 30.52 -6.98 -37.91
N ALA A 72 30.22 -5.71 -38.16
CA ALA A 72 29.43 -4.84 -37.30
C ALA A 72 28.04 -5.43 -37.05
N PHE A 73 27.55 -5.23 -35.82
CA PHE A 73 26.23 -5.68 -35.38
C PHE A 73 25.14 -4.84 -36.07
N THR A 74 24.50 -5.39 -37.09
CA THR A 74 23.18 -4.94 -37.55
C THR A 74 22.09 -5.63 -36.71
N PRO A 75 21.13 -4.89 -36.13
CA PRO A 75 20.00 -5.51 -35.43
C PRO A 75 19.20 -6.37 -36.42
N PRO A 76 18.65 -7.52 -35.99
CA PRO A 76 17.88 -8.37 -36.90
C PRO A 76 16.58 -7.67 -37.31
N GLU A 77 16.33 -7.64 -38.62
CA GLU A 77 15.06 -7.23 -39.21
C GLU A 77 13.90 -8.04 -38.63
N GLU A 78 12.88 -7.31 -38.16
CA GLU A 78 11.60 -7.83 -37.70
C GLU A 78 10.91 -8.61 -38.83
N LYS A 79 10.95 -9.94 -38.76
CA LYS A 79 10.04 -10.77 -39.56
C LYS A 79 8.61 -10.51 -39.09
N THR A 80 7.83 -9.92 -40.00
CA THR A 80 6.43 -9.55 -39.90
C THR A 80 5.54 -10.66 -39.32
N ARG A 81 5.24 -10.54 -38.02
CA ARG A 81 4.04 -11.17 -37.45
C ARG A 81 2.83 -10.52 -38.13
N LYS A 82 1.90 -11.32 -38.66
CA LYS A 82 0.57 -10.82 -39.11
C LYS A 82 -0.02 -9.96 -37.98
N HIS A 83 -0.04 -8.64 -38.15
CA HIS A 83 -0.52 -7.71 -37.14
C HIS A 83 -2.02 -7.93 -36.91
N SER A 84 -2.39 -8.62 -35.84
CA SER A 84 -3.72 -8.47 -35.28
C SER A 84 -3.94 -7.00 -34.96
N SER A 85 -5.02 -6.39 -35.46
CA SER A 85 -5.31 -4.97 -35.19
C SER A 85 -5.32 -4.68 -33.69
N SER A 86 -4.76 -3.53 -33.30
CA SER A 86 -4.66 -3.08 -31.91
C SER A 86 -6.05 -2.91 -31.29
N ILE A 87 -6.19 -3.00 -29.96
CA ILE A 87 -7.46 -2.77 -29.26
C ILE A 87 -7.97 -1.35 -29.51
N SER A 88 -7.07 -0.36 -29.53
CA SER A 88 -7.41 1.02 -29.88
C SER A 88 -7.95 1.15 -31.31
N GLN A 89 -7.35 0.43 -32.28
CA GLN A 89 -7.88 0.33 -33.65
C GLN A 89 -9.26 -0.35 -33.68
N LYS A 90 -9.49 -1.38 -32.88
CA LYS A 90 -10.81 -2.05 -32.81
C LYS A 90 -11.89 -1.16 -32.20
N LEU A 91 -11.55 -0.38 -31.17
CA LEU A 91 -12.50 0.48 -30.46
C LEU A 91 -12.88 1.72 -31.28
N TRP A 92 -11.91 2.37 -31.91
CA TRP A 92 -12.11 3.71 -32.51
C TRP A 92 -11.66 3.82 -33.97
N LYS A 93 -11.20 2.72 -34.59
CA LYS A 93 -10.60 2.68 -35.94
C LYS A 93 -9.33 3.53 -36.08
N GLY A 94 -8.66 3.82 -34.96
CA GLY A 94 -7.39 4.55 -34.88
C GLY A 94 -7.55 6.08 -34.90
N ILE A 95 -6.56 6.78 -34.34
CA ILE A 95 -6.39 8.24 -34.48
C ILE A 95 -5.50 8.46 -35.70
N THR A 96 -5.95 9.30 -36.63
CA THR A 96 -5.22 9.60 -37.86
C THR A 96 -4.09 10.62 -37.62
N ALA A 97 -3.17 10.76 -38.58
CA ALA A 97 -2.14 11.79 -38.51
C ALA A 97 -2.74 13.21 -38.49
N GLN A 98 -3.88 13.43 -39.16
CA GLN A 98 -4.59 14.71 -39.17
C GLN A 98 -5.23 15.00 -37.81
N ASP A 99 -5.81 13.98 -37.14
CA ASP A 99 -6.33 14.11 -35.78
C ASP A 99 -5.22 14.52 -34.80
N LEU A 100 -4.03 13.91 -34.92
CA LEU A 100 -2.88 14.28 -34.08
C LEU A 100 -2.45 15.73 -34.32
N GLU A 101 -2.47 16.20 -35.57
CA GLU A 101 -2.11 17.58 -35.89
C GLU A 101 -3.14 18.58 -35.34
N PHE A 102 -4.43 18.25 -35.39
CA PHE A 102 -5.47 19.03 -34.73
C PHE A 102 -5.28 19.09 -33.21
N LEU A 103 -4.99 17.95 -32.57
CA LEU A 103 -4.72 17.89 -31.13
C LEU A 103 -3.49 18.73 -30.75
N LYS A 104 -2.45 18.80 -31.59
CA LYS A 104 -1.32 19.71 -31.36
C LYS A 104 -1.72 21.17 -31.39
N LYS A 105 -2.60 21.59 -32.31
CA LYS A 105 -3.12 22.98 -32.34
C LYS A 105 -3.83 23.32 -31.02
N ILE A 106 -4.66 22.40 -30.52
CA ILE A 106 -5.29 22.54 -29.20
C ILE A 106 -4.23 22.63 -28.11
N SER A 107 -3.23 21.73 -28.10
CA SER A 107 -2.14 21.74 -27.11
C SER A 107 -1.41 23.08 -27.06
N VAL A 108 -1.06 23.65 -28.22
CA VAL A 108 -0.39 24.97 -28.31
C VAL A 108 -1.27 26.08 -27.73
N ALA A 109 -2.56 26.09 -28.04
CA ALA A 109 -3.49 27.07 -27.48
C ALA A 109 -3.60 26.93 -25.95
N LEU A 110 -3.62 25.70 -25.43
CA LEU A 110 -3.64 25.43 -23.98
C LEU A 110 -2.36 25.90 -23.29
N GLU A 111 -1.19 25.65 -23.88
CA GLU A 111 0.11 26.16 -23.37
C GLU A 111 0.16 27.68 -23.30
N GLN A 112 -0.55 28.37 -24.20
CA GLN A 112 -0.68 29.82 -24.25
C GLN A 112 -1.84 30.36 -23.39
N ASN A 113 -2.56 29.51 -22.64
CA ASN A 113 -3.77 29.85 -21.89
C ASN A 113 -4.92 30.44 -22.75
N LYS A 114 -4.94 30.15 -24.04
CA LYS A 114 -5.97 30.64 -24.99
C LYS A 114 -7.14 29.66 -25.08
N TYR A 115 -7.83 29.48 -23.96
CA TYR A 115 -8.91 28.48 -23.84
C TYR A 115 -10.08 28.74 -24.77
N ASP A 116 -10.47 30.00 -24.97
CA ASP A 116 -11.61 30.34 -25.81
C ASP A 116 -11.30 30.12 -27.30
N GLU A 117 -10.05 30.35 -27.74
CA GLU A 117 -9.56 29.99 -29.07
C GLU A 117 -9.60 28.47 -29.28
N ALA A 118 -9.14 27.70 -28.29
CA ALA A 118 -9.21 26.24 -28.32
C ALA A 118 -10.66 25.72 -28.43
N LEU A 119 -11.60 26.34 -27.69
CA LEU A 119 -13.03 26.01 -27.78
C LEU A 119 -13.62 26.36 -29.15
N GLN A 120 -13.15 27.43 -29.79
CA GLN A 120 -13.55 27.77 -31.16
C GLN A 120 -13.10 26.71 -32.17
N TYR A 121 -11.87 26.21 -32.07
CA TYR A 121 -11.39 25.12 -32.92
C TYR A 121 -12.26 23.86 -32.82
N VAL A 122 -12.68 23.48 -31.61
CA VAL A 122 -13.57 22.33 -31.39
C VAL A 122 -15.00 22.61 -31.86
N SER A 123 -15.47 23.85 -31.74
CA SER A 123 -16.80 24.23 -32.22
C SER A 123 -16.89 24.14 -33.75
N ALA A 124 -15.85 24.59 -34.45
CA ALA A 124 -15.74 24.45 -35.90
C ALA A 124 -15.74 22.97 -36.33
N LEU A 125 -15.01 22.12 -35.60
CA LEU A 125 -15.00 20.67 -35.82
C LEU A 125 -16.41 20.04 -35.61
N LYS A 126 -17.12 20.41 -34.55
CA LYS A 126 -18.48 19.90 -34.29
C LYS A 126 -19.46 20.29 -35.41
N GLN A 127 -19.31 21.48 -35.98
CA GLN A 127 -20.13 21.94 -37.09
C GLN A 127 -19.84 21.15 -38.38
N SER A 128 -18.56 20.80 -38.64
CA SER A 128 -18.19 19.98 -39.80
C SER A 128 -18.63 18.52 -39.65
N GLU A 129 -18.72 17.97 -38.44
CA GLU A 129 -19.31 16.65 -38.18
C GLU A 129 -20.79 16.56 -38.59
N THR A 130 -21.54 17.66 -38.47
CA THR A 130 -22.97 17.73 -38.77
C THR A 130 -23.30 18.19 -40.21
N SER A 131 -22.32 18.70 -40.95
CA SER A 131 -22.52 19.29 -42.28
C SER A 131 -22.25 18.27 -43.40
N GLN A 132 -23.18 18.15 -44.37
CA GLN A 132 -23.02 17.24 -45.51
C GLN A 132 -22.07 17.77 -46.60
N HIS A 133 -21.60 19.02 -46.53
CA HIS A 133 -20.77 19.67 -47.56
C HIS A 133 -19.52 20.30 -46.95
N ALA A 134 -18.36 20.05 -47.57
CA ALA A 134 -17.03 20.47 -47.12
C ALA A 134 -16.62 21.80 -47.76
N VAL A 135 -16.18 22.75 -46.94
CA VAL A 135 -15.66 24.07 -47.31
C VAL A 135 -14.56 24.48 -46.30
N ASN A 136 -13.40 23.76 -46.27
CA ASN A 136 -12.06 24.16 -45.78
C ASN A 136 -11.16 22.96 -45.34
N ASP A 137 -9.86 23.19 -45.13
CA ASP A 137 -8.87 22.17 -44.68
C ASP A 137 -9.16 21.53 -43.30
N LEU A 138 -10.02 22.16 -42.48
CA LEU A 138 -10.51 21.59 -41.21
C LEU A 138 -11.64 20.56 -41.41
N ASP A 139 -12.28 20.53 -42.59
CA ASP A 139 -13.48 19.72 -42.87
C ASP A 139 -13.18 18.26 -43.25
N ILE A 140 -11.89 17.91 -43.36
CA ILE A 140 -11.45 16.53 -43.64
C ILE A 140 -11.29 15.72 -42.34
N ILE A 141 -11.23 16.39 -41.18
CA ILE A 141 -11.04 15.74 -39.88
C ILE A 141 -12.39 15.24 -39.35
N LYS A 142 -12.69 13.95 -39.56
CA LYS A 142 -13.88 13.29 -38.99
C LYS A 142 -13.52 12.53 -37.72
N LEU A 143 -13.45 13.24 -36.60
CA LEU A 143 -13.36 12.62 -35.28
C LEU A 143 -14.59 11.73 -35.02
N LYS A 144 -14.39 10.63 -34.29
CA LYS A 144 -15.50 9.73 -33.96
C LYS A 144 -16.40 10.36 -32.89
N PRO A 145 -17.71 10.01 -32.86
CA PRO A 145 -18.65 10.56 -31.89
C PRO A 145 -18.11 10.54 -30.45
N GLY A 146 -18.20 11.69 -29.80
CA GLY A 146 -17.76 11.90 -28.41
C GLY A 146 -16.28 12.22 -28.21
N PHE A 147 -15.42 12.18 -29.24
CA PHE A 147 -14.05 12.72 -29.13
C PHE A 147 -14.05 14.25 -29.01
N SER A 148 -14.91 14.93 -29.75
CA SER A 148 -15.07 16.38 -29.71
C SER A 148 -15.54 16.88 -28.33
N ASP A 149 -16.40 16.10 -27.66
CA ASP A 149 -16.78 16.36 -26.27
C ASP A 149 -15.62 16.09 -25.29
N ALA A 150 -14.86 15.01 -25.48
CA ALA A 150 -13.68 14.72 -24.67
C ALA A 150 -12.61 15.83 -24.80
N ILE A 151 -12.40 16.37 -26.00
CA ILE A 151 -11.49 17.50 -26.21
C ILE A 151 -12.03 18.77 -25.55
N THR A 152 -13.35 19.03 -25.66
CA THR A 152 -14.01 20.15 -24.95
C THR A 152 -13.74 20.07 -23.45
N ASP A 153 -13.93 18.90 -22.84
CA ASP A 153 -13.72 18.70 -21.40
C ASP A 153 -12.24 18.77 -21.01
N ILE A 154 -11.30 18.36 -21.87
CA ILE A 154 -9.86 18.59 -21.65
C ILE A 154 -9.55 20.10 -21.61
N ILE A 155 -10.14 20.89 -22.51
CA ILE A 155 -9.94 22.35 -22.53
C ILE A 155 -10.52 22.99 -21.26
N LEU A 156 -11.76 22.63 -20.90
CA LEU A 156 -12.42 23.12 -19.69
C LEU A 156 -11.68 22.71 -18.42
N TRP A 157 -11.18 21.48 -18.37
CA TRP A 157 -10.35 21.00 -17.27
C TRP A 157 -9.10 21.87 -17.09
N ASN A 158 -8.38 22.18 -18.17
CA ASN A 158 -7.21 23.08 -18.10
C ASN A 158 -7.62 24.49 -17.65
N LYS A 159 -8.69 25.04 -18.25
CA LYS A 159 -9.24 26.37 -17.90
C LYS A 159 -9.58 26.46 -16.41
N TYR A 160 -10.22 25.43 -15.84
CA TYR A 160 -10.68 25.44 -14.45
C TYR A 160 -9.64 24.96 -13.43
N SER A 161 -8.59 24.24 -13.87
CA SER A 161 -7.49 23.79 -13.02
C SER A 161 -6.44 24.89 -12.77
N GLY A 162 -6.34 25.86 -13.69
CA GLY A 162 -5.38 26.96 -13.61
C GLY A 162 -5.78 28.10 -12.67
N GLN A 163 -5.13 29.26 -12.85
CA GLN A 163 -5.60 30.50 -12.27
C GLN A 163 -6.89 30.92 -12.97
N ILE A 164 -8.00 30.92 -12.23
CA ILE A 164 -9.29 31.33 -12.76
C ILE A 164 -9.57 32.79 -12.46
N ASP A 165 -10.17 33.50 -13.42
CA ASP A 165 -10.81 34.78 -13.15
C ASP A 165 -12.12 34.51 -12.41
N VAL A 166 -12.06 34.54 -11.08
CA VAL A 166 -13.18 34.21 -10.21
C VAL A 166 -14.41 35.09 -10.46
N LYS A 167 -14.22 36.34 -10.93
CA LYS A 167 -15.31 37.30 -11.15
C LYS A 167 -16.05 37.02 -12.45
N ASN A 168 -15.31 36.65 -13.50
CA ASN A 168 -15.88 36.40 -14.83
C ASN A 168 -16.22 34.92 -15.08
N THR A 169 -15.84 34.01 -14.18
CA THR A 169 -16.20 32.59 -14.27
C THR A 169 -17.62 32.36 -13.76
N SER A 170 -18.48 31.80 -14.60
CA SER A 170 -19.83 31.38 -14.23
C SER A 170 -19.81 30.22 -13.23
N PHE A 171 -20.45 30.42 -12.07
CA PHE A 171 -20.61 29.38 -11.04
C PHE A 171 -21.31 28.13 -11.59
N ASN A 172 -22.33 28.31 -12.43
CA ASN A 172 -23.10 27.19 -13.00
C ASN A 172 -22.26 26.33 -13.95
N ASP A 173 -21.37 26.93 -14.73
CA ASP A 173 -20.58 26.17 -15.71
C ASP A 173 -19.47 25.36 -15.03
N ILE A 174 -18.72 25.98 -14.11
CA ILE A 174 -17.67 25.27 -13.38
C ILE A 174 -18.24 24.20 -12.43
N SER A 175 -19.39 24.46 -11.80
CA SER A 175 -20.05 23.46 -10.94
C SER A 175 -20.62 22.28 -11.75
N ARG A 176 -21.21 22.54 -12.93
CA ARG A 176 -21.64 21.49 -13.86
C ARG A 176 -20.45 20.64 -14.31
N PHE A 177 -19.35 21.27 -14.71
CA PHE A 177 -18.14 20.55 -15.11
C PHE A 177 -17.65 19.59 -14.01
N VAL A 178 -17.60 20.04 -12.76
CA VAL A 178 -17.19 19.21 -11.62
C VAL A 178 -18.10 18.01 -11.40
N ASN A 179 -19.42 18.21 -11.54
CA ASN A 179 -20.40 17.14 -11.33
C ASN A 179 -20.39 16.11 -12.45
N ASP A 180 -20.22 16.56 -13.70
CA ASP A 180 -20.26 15.70 -14.89
C ASP A 180 -18.94 14.95 -15.12
N ASN A 181 -17.83 15.46 -14.56
CA ASN A 181 -16.49 14.96 -14.83
C ASN A 181 -15.68 14.63 -13.55
N PRO A 182 -16.20 13.78 -12.63
CA PRO A 182 -15.56 13.48 -11.35
C PRO A 182 -14.22 12.72 -11.48
N PHE A 183 -13.94 12.18 -12.67
CA PHE A 183 -12.75 11.36 -12.96
C PHE A 183 -11.49 12.18 -13.28
N TYR A 184 -11.60 13.50 -13.48
CA TYR A 184 -10.43 14.30 -13.84
C TYR A 184 -9.42 14.41 -12.69
N PRO A 185 -8.12 14.45 -13.01
CA PRO A 185 -7.09 14.74 -12.03
C PRO A 185 -7.31 16.07 -11.33
N ASN A 186 -6.96 16.12 -10.05
CA ASN A 186 -7.04 17.34 -9.23
C ASN A 186 -8.45 17.95 -9.17
N ILE A 187 -9.51 17.15 -9.35
CA ILE A 187 -10.89 17.62 -9.27
C ILE A 187 -11.20 18.34 -7.96
N SER A 188 -10.55 17.94 -6.85
CA SER A 188 -10.65 18.64 -5.56
C SER A 188 -10.12 20.08 -5.60
N ASP A 189 -9.15 20.37 -6.47
CA ASP A 189 -8.62 21.74 -6.65
C ASP A 189 -9.62 22.58 -7.44
N ILE A 190 -10.25 21.98 -8.45
CA ILE A 190 -11.34 22.60 -9.20
C ILE A 190 -12.54 22.85 -8.27
N LYS A 191 -12.88 21.92 -7.38
CA LYS A 191 -13.90 22.12 -6.34
C LYS A 191 -13.59 23.34 -5.46
N ARG A 192 -12.32 23.55 -5.08
CA ARG A 192 -11.87 24.76 -4.37
C ARG A 192 -11.96 26.02 -5.25
N ASN A 193 -11.78 25.91 -6.55
CA ASN A 193 -12.00 27.02 -7.47
C ASN A 193 -13.51 27.35 -7.60
N VAL A 194 -14.40 26.35 -7.62
CA VAL A 194 -15.87 26.58 -7.53
C VAL A 194 -16.21 27.34 -6.24
N GLU A 195 -15.61 26.95 -5.11
CA GLU A 195 -15.76 27.67 -3.83
C GLU A 195 -15.37 29.15 -3.96
N LYS A 196 -14.20 29.44 -4.52
CA LYS A 196 -13.73 30.82 -4.72
C LYS A 196 -14.67 31.63 -5.61
N VAL A 197 -15.17 31.03 -6.69
CA VAL A 197 -16.17 31.66 -7.56
C VAL A 197 -17.46 31.95 -6.79
N ALA A 198 -17.93 31.00 -5.98
CA ALA A 198 -19.13 31.19 -5.16
C ALA A 198 -18.97 32.38 -4.19
N VAL A 199 -17.82 32.47 -3.53
CA VAL A 199 -17.48 33.56 -2.60
C VAL A 199 -17.36 34.89 -3.35
N ALA A 200 -16.55 34.95 -4.41
CA ALA A 200 -16.26 36.18 -5.16
C ALA A 200 -17.52 36.75 -5.82
N ASN A 201 -18.37 35.89 -6.37
CA ASN A 201 -19.62 36.29 -7.04
C ASN A 201 -20.81 36.40 -6.10
N LYS A 202 -20.60 36.19 -4.79
CA LYS A 202 -21.64 36.28 -3.74
C LYS A 202 -22.88 35.43 -4.07
N ILE A 203 -22.65 34.21 -4.56
CA ILE A 203 -23.71 33.27 -4.94
C ILE A 203 -24.55 32.90 -3.71
N SER A 204 -25.87 33.14 -3.77
CA SER A 204 -26.75 32.87 -2.62
C SER A 204 -26.64 31.43 -2.11
N TYR A 205 -26.91 31.21 -0.80
CA TYR A 205 -26.97 29.86 -0.25
C TYR A 205 -27.98 29.00 -1.02
N GLN A 206 -29.16 29.53 -1.35
CA GLN A 206 -30.18 28.81 -2.11
C GLN A 206 -29.67 28.32 -3.47
N SER A 207 -28.89 29.14 -4.17
CA SER A 207 -28.30 28.79 -5.48
C SER A 207 -27.11 27.83 -5.38
N SER A 208 -26.40 27.81 -4.24
CA SER A 208 -25.20 26.99 -4.03
C SER A 208 -25.41 25.75 -3.16
N GLU A 209 -26.59 25.62 -2.52
CA GLU A 209 -26.87 24.57 -1.54
C GLU A 209 -26.71 23.17 -2.15
N GLN A 210 -27.28 22.94 -3.34
CA GLN A 210 -27.19 21.64 -4.00
C GLN A 210 -25.73 21.24 -4.28
N TYR A 211 -24.91 22.21 -4.66
CA TYR A 211 -23.48 21.98 -4.87
C TYR A 211 -22.79 21.63 -3.55
N PHE A 212 -22.97 22.43 -2.49
CA PHE A 212 -22.29 22.22 -1.21
C PHE A 212 -22.80 21.01 -0.42
N LYS A 213 -24.03 20.55 -0.68
CA LYS A 213 -24.52 19.25 -0.20
C LYS A 213 -23.72 18.08 -0.79
N SER A 214 -23.39 18.17 -2.08
CA SER A 214 -22.66 17.11 -2.81
C SER A 214 -21.14 17.29 -2.72
N ASN A 215 -20.68 18.52 -2.48
CA ASN A 215 -19.29 18.94 -2.45
C ASN A 215 -19.07 19.85 -1.22
N PRO A 216 -18.95 19.27 -0.01
CA PRO A 216 -18.78 20.05 1.22
C PRO A 216 -17.57 21.00 1.13
N ALA A 217 -17.75 22.21 1.66
CA ALA A 217 -16.73 23.25 1.65
C ALA A 217 -15.40 22.79 2.27
N GLY A 218 -14.31 22.90 1.50
CA GLY A 218 -12.98 22.45 1.89
C GLY A 218 -12.15 23.51 2.60
N THR A 219 -12.37 24.79 2.30
CA THR A 219 -11.55 25.91 2.82
C THR A 219 -12.21 26.64 4.00
N LEU A 220 -11.41 27.27 4.88
CA LEU A 220 -11.96 28.11 5.96
C LEU A 220 -12.83 29.24 5.40
N GLU A 221 -12.35 29.92 4.35
CA GLU A 221 -13.07 31.00 3.68
C GLU A 221 -14.46 30.57 3.17
N SER A 222 -14.56 29.44 2.46
CA SER A 222 -15.84 28.94 1.97
C SER A 222 -16.77 28.46 3.09
N LYS A 223 -16.22 27.88 4.18
CA LYS A 223 -17.01 27.50 5.37
C LYS A 223 -17.59 28.75 6.05
N LEU A 224 -16.80 29.81 6.20
CA LEU A 224 -17.26 31.09 6.74
C LEU A 224 -18.29 31.77 5.82
N TYR A 225 -18.11 31.67 4.50
CA TYR A 225 -19.08 32.14 3.52
C TYR A 225 -20.41 31.41 3.63
N LEU A 226 -20.39 30.07 3.76
CA LEU A 226 -21.58 29.26 3.98
C LEU A 226 -22.28 29.61 5.28
N LEU A 227 -21.51 29.77 6.36
CA LEU A 227 -22.02 30.21 7.65
C LEU A 227 -22.73 31.56 7.52
N GLN A 228 -22.09 32.56 6.91
CA GLN A 228 -22.69 33.88 6.72
C GLN A 228 -23.94 33.82 5.84
N SER A 229 -23.94 32.98 4.81
CA SER A 229 -25.09 32.83 3.92
C SER A 229 -26.28 32.16 4.63
N ARG A 230 -26.03 31.21 5.53
CA ARG A 230 -27.06 30.63 6.42
C ARG A 230 -27.61 31.65 7.42
N ILE A 231 -26.73 32.49 7.99
CA ILE A 231 -27.15 33.60 8.86
C ILE A 231 -28.06 34.58 8.09
N ASN A 232 -27.69 34.97 6.88
CA ASN A 232 -28.50 35.86 6.06
C ASN A 232 -29.85 35.23 5.68
N LEU A 233 -29.90 33.92 5.45
CA LEU A 233 -31.14 33.19 5.20
C LEU A 233 -32.08 33.27 6.40
N ILE A 234 -31.58 33.02 7.61
CA ILE A 234 -32.43 33.05 8.80
C ILE A 234 -32.94 34.45 9.13
N SER A 235 -32.12 35.49 8.91
CA SER A 235 -32.55 36.89 9.08
C SER A 235 -33.73 37.27 8.19
N ASN A 236 -33.91 36.59 7.05
CA ASN A 236 -34.99 36.84 6.09
C ASN A 236 -36.04 35.71 6.06
N PHE A 237 -35.98 34.76 7.01
CA PHE A 237 -36.81 33.57 7.00
C PHE A 237 -38.24 33.85 7.50
N LYS A 238 -39.23 33.60 6.62
CA LYS A 238 -40.68 33.79 6.86
C LYS A 238 -41.45 32.48 7.16
N GLY A 239 -40.76 31.36 7.40
CA GLY A 239 -41.41 30.07 7.69
C GLY A 239 -41.80 29.89 9.16
N SER A 240 -42.10 28.65 9.55
CA SER A 240 -42.53 28.32 10.93
C SER A 240 -41.43 28.57 11.95
N GLU A 241 -41.83 28.85 13.20
CA GLU A 241 -40.89 29.06 14.32
C GLU A 241 -40.08 27.80 14.65
N GLU A 242 -40.67 26.62 14.44
CA GLU A 242 -39.97 25.33 14.53
C GLU A 242 -38.81 25.27 13.54
N LYS A 243 -39.04 25.62 12.27
CA LYS A 243 -38.00 25.61 11.24
C LYS A 243 -36.94 26.69 11.50
N ARG A 244 -37.34 27.83 12.05
CA ARG A 244 -36.40 28.86 12.50
C ARG A 244 -35.48 28.34 13.61
N THR A 245 -36.04 27.65 14.60
CA THR A 245 -35.29 27.05 15.71
C THR A 245 -34.28 26.00 15.22
N GLU A 246 -34.69 25.15 14.28
CA GLU A 246 -33.81 24.18 13.63
C GLU A 246 -32.65 24.87 12.91
N LEU A 247 -32.92 25.93 12.14
CA LEU A 247 -31.89 26.71 11.45
C LEU A 247 -30.91 27.39 12.43
N GLN A 248 -31.37 27.89 13.58
CA GLN A 248 -30.50 28.47 14.60
C GLN A 248 -29.54 27.43 15.18
N LYS A 249 -30.06 26.24 15.47
CA LYS A 249 -29.26 25.12 15.96
C LYS A 249 -28.19 24.73 14.93
N ASP A 250 -28.59 24.58 13.67
CA ASP A 250 -27.69 24.30 12.54
C ASP A 250 -26.55 25.33 12.41
N ILE A 251 -26.87 26.62 12.58
CA ILE A 251 -25.88 27.71 12.54
C ILE A 251 -24.90 27.58 13.71
N ARG A 252 -25.39 27.36 14.93
CA ARG A 252 -24.53 27.20 16.11
C ARG A 252 -23.62 25.97 15.99
N ASP A 253 -24.15 24.86 15.48
CA ASP A 253 -23.38 23.63 15.27
C ASP A 253 -22.31 23.81 14.18
N LEU A 254 -22.59 24.59 13.14
CA LEU A 254 -21.60 24.98 12.13
C LEU A 254 -20.51 25.88 12.72
N ILE A 255 -20.87 26.87 13.56
CA ILE A 255 -19.92 27.73 14.29
C ILE A 255 -18.98 26.87 15.15
N SER A 256 -19.53 25.99 15.99
CA SER A 256 -18.77 25.08 16.84
C SER A 256 -17.86 24.16 16.02
N THR A 257 -18.37 23.59 14.92
CA THR A 257 -17.59 22.70 14.05
C THR A 257 -16.41 23.43 13.41
N ILE A 258 -16.64 24.63 12.85
CA ILE A 258 -15.59 25.45 12.26
C ILE A 258 -14.55 25.81 13.31
N TRP A 259 -14.99 26.23 14.50
CA TRP A 259 -14.11 26.56 15.61
C TRP A 259 -13.24 25.37 16.04
N ILE A 260 -13.83 24.20 16.25
CA ILE A 260 -13.08 23.04 16.75
C ILE A 260 -12.11 22.52 15.69
N LYS A 261 -12.57 22.36 14.44
CA LYS A 261 -11.84 21.59 13.41
C LYS A 261 -10.87 22.41 12.57
N GLU A 262 -11.13 23.69 12.33
CA GLU A 262 -10.28 24.50 11.44
C GLU A 262 -9.05 25.06 12.14
N ASN A 263 -8.02 25.34 11.35
CA ASN A 263 -6.86 26.09 11.80
C ASN A 263 -7.02 27.55 11.40
N PHE A 264 -6.61 28.45 12.28
CA PHE A 264 -6.72 29.90 12.12
C PHE A 264 -5.34 30.52 12.32
N SER A 265 -5.02 31.56 11.55
CA SER A 265 -4.02 32.56 11.96
C SER A 265 -4.49 33.30 13.24
N ALA A 266 -3.58 34.03 13.88
CA ALA A 266 -3.93 34.80 15.07
C ALA A 266 -5.00 35.86 14.78
N GLU A 267 -4.92 36.49 13.62
CA GLU A 267 -5.86 37.51 13.13
C GLU A 267 -7.23 36.90 12.80
N GLU A 268 -7.26 35.77 12.10
CA GLU A 268 -8.51 35.06 11.78
C GLU A 268 -9.19 34.55 13.06
N GLU A 269 -8.44 34.04 14.03
CA GLU A 269 -8.97 33.58 15.32
C GLU A 269 -9.61 34.73 16.09
N LYS A 270 -8.91 35.86 16.20
CA LYS A 270 -9.44 37.08 16.81
C LYS A 270 -10.70 37.57 16.10
N SER A 271 -10.70 37.58 14.77
CA SER A 271 -11.87 37.97 13.97
C SER A 271 -13.06 37.04 14.20
N PHE A 272 -12.82 35.72 14.23
CA PHE A 272 -13.85 34.72 14.47
C PHE A 272 -14.48 34.88 15.85
N LEU A 273 -13.65 35.00 16.90
CA LEU A 273 -14.14 35.19 18.27
C LEU A 273 -14.93 36.49 18.42
N SER A 274 -14.48 37.58 17.79
CA SER A 274 -15.21 38.87 17.85
C SER A 274 -16.65 38.78 17.33
N LYS A 275 -16.94 37.83 16.43
CA LYS A 275 -18.26 37.63 15.83
C LYS A 275 -19.07 36.54 16.51
N TYR A 276 -18.42 35.45 16.92
CA TYR A 276 -19.10 34.19 17.24
C TYR A 276 -18.84 33.65 18.65
N GLN A 277 -18.10 34.38 19.49
CA GLN A 277 -17.76 33.93 20.85
C GLN A 277 -19.00 33.60 21.69
N ASN A 278 -20.09 34.36 21.55
CA ASN A 278 -21.31 34.16 22.35
C ASN A 278 -22.09 32.88 21.99
N GLN A 279 -21.77 32.25 20.86
CA GLN A 279 -22.38 31.00 20.40
C GLN A 279 -21.53 29.76 20.77
N LEU A 280 -20.31 29.99 21.27
CA LEU A 280 -19.38 28.96 21.74
C LEU A 280 -19.54 28.75 23.24
N ASN A 281 -19.37 27.51 23.69
CA ASN A 281 -19.34 27.15 25.10
C ASN A 281 -18.00 26.54 25.51
N GLY A 282 -17.84 26.25 26.81
CA GLY A 282 -16.59 25.68 27.36
C GLY A 282 -16.15 24.38 26.68
N PHE A 283 -17.08 23.51 26.28
CA PHE A 283 -16.76 22.28 25.56
C PHE A 283 -16.13 22.54 24.19
N ASP A 284 -16.59 23.58 23.49
CA ASP A 284 -16.04 23.96 22.19
C ASP A 284 -14.56 24.38 22.33
N TYR A 285 -14.20 25.12 23.39
CA TYR A 285 -12.81 25.49 23.68
C TYR A 285 -11.95 24.30 24.12
N ILE A 286 -12.47 23.44 25.02
CA ILE A 286 -11.76 22.23 25.48
C ILE A 286 -11.41 21.34 24.29
N ASN A 287 -12.37 21.05 23.41
CA ASN A 287 -12.16 20.19 22.25
C ASN A 287 -11.18 20.80 21.24
N ARG A 288 -11.22 22.11 21.03
CA ARG A 288 -10.26 22.81 20.16
C ARG A 288 -8.85 22.74 20.73
N ILE A 289 -8.66 23.06 22.01
CA ILE A 289 -7.35 23.04 22.65
C ILE A 289 -6.76 21.62 22.60
N ASP A 290 -7.54 20.61 22.97
CA ASP A 290 -7.11 19.22 22.91
C ASP A 290 -6.65 18.83 21.49
N ARG A 291 -7.47 19.08 20.46
CA ARG A 291 -7.09 18.83 19.06
C ARG A 291 -5.79 19.54 18.68
N LEU A 292 -5.67 20.83 19.01
CA LEU A 292 -4.47 21.62 18.69
C LEU A 292 -3.22 21.02 19.36
N LEU A 293 -3.31 20.52 20.58
CA LEU A 293 -2.19 19.89 21.28
C LEU A 293 -1.81 18.53 20.66
N TRP A 294 -2.79 17.74 20.22
CA TRP A 294 -2.52 16.52 19.45
C TRP A 294 -1.83 16.81 18.10
N ASP A 295 -2.19 17.92 17.46
CA ASP A 295 -1.56 18.42 16.24
C ASP A 295 -0.26 19.21 16.50
N SER A 296 0.19 19.28 17.76
CA SER A 296 1.40 20.01 18.19
C SER A 296 1.39 21.52 17.91
N LYS A 297 0.20 22.12 17.80
CA LYS A 297 -0.04 23.56 17.63
C LYS A 297 -0.09 24.29 18.98
N ILE A 298 1.01 24.24 19.72
CA ILE A 298 1.11 24.74 21.11
C ILE A 298 0.78 26.22 21.22
N SER A 299 1.31 27.06 20.32
CA SER A 299 1.06 28.51 20.35
C SER A 299 -0.41 28.84 20.14
N ASP A 300 -1.10 28.10 19.26
CA ASP A 300 -2.54 28.27 18.99
C ASP A 300 -3.36 27.89 20.22
N ALA A 301 -3.05 26.75 20.83
CA ALA A 301 -3.68 26.29 22.06
C ALA A 301 -3.54 27.33 23.20
N LYS A 302 -2.33 27.86 23.41
CA LYS A 302 -2.03 28.83 24.48
C LYS A 302 -2.86 30.11 24.37
N ARG A 303 -3.15 30.61 23.17
CA ARG A 303 -3.94 31.85 22.98
C ARG A 303 -5.35 31.76 23.54
N ILE A 304 -5.93 30.57 23.57
CA ILE A 304 -7.32 30.34 23.99
C ILE A 304 -7.45 29.60 25.33
N MET A 305 -6.35 29.35 26.04
CA MET A 305 -6.38 28.65 27.34
C MET A 305 -7.24 29.36 28.39
N ASN A 306 -7.33 30.69 28.36
CA ASN A 306 -8.09 31.45 29.35
C ASN A 306 -9.63 31.35 29.15
N PHE A 307 -10.09 30.69 28.08
CA PHE A 307 -11.51 30.44 27.82
C PHE A 307 -12.03 29.14 28.43
N VAL A 308 -11.16 28.33 29.04
CA VAL A 308 -11.56 27.14 29.80
C VAL A 308 -11.32 27.36 31.30
N ASP A 309 -11.97 26.56 32.14
CA ASP A 309 -11.80 26.64 33.59
C ASP A 309 -10.37 26.29 34.05
N GLU A 310 -10.06 26.63 35.30
CA GLU A 310 -8.72 26.44 35.89
C GLU A 310 -8.26 24.97 35.88
N ASP A 311 -9.20 24.02 36.01
CA ASP A 311 -8.88 22.59 36.01
C ASP A 311 -8.36 22.15 34.64
N TYR A 312 -9.02 22.58 33.56
CA TYR A 312 -8.57 22.32 32.19
C TYR A 312 -7.31 23.11 31.82
N GLN A 313 -7.13 24.33 32.34
CA GLN A 313 -5.87 25.07 32.17
C GLN A 313 -4.68 24.29 32.73
N LYS A 314 -4.81 23.73 33.95
CA LYS A 314 -3.79 22.86 34.56
C LYS A 314 -3.53 21.60 33.75
N LEU A 315 -4.58 20.94 33.26
CA LEU A 315 -4.47 19.77 32.39
C LEU A 315 -3.66 20.09 31.12
N PHE A 316 -4.04 21.14 30.39
CA PHE A 316 -3.39 21.49 29.13
C PHE A 316 -1.96 22.00 29.33
N ALA A 317 -1.68 22.74 30.41
CA ALA A 317 -0.33 23.11 30.80
C ALA A 317 0.55 21.86 31.03
N ALA A 318 0.05 20.86 31.76
CA ALA A 318 0.77 19.61 31.98
C ALA A 318 1.02 18.83 30.68
N VAL A 319 0.06 18.80 29.74
CA VAL A 319 0.24 18.19 28.42
C VAL A 319 1.34 18.88 27.62
N ILE A 320 1.37 20.22 27.63
CA ILE A 320 2.41 21.02 26.97
C ILE A 320 3.77 20.77 27.62
N GLU A 321 3.86 20.78 28.94
CA GLU A 321 5.13 20.59 29.66
C GLU A 321 5.72 19.20 29.40
N LEU A 322 4.91 18.13 29.43
CA LEU A 322 5.37 16.78 29.12
C LEU A 322 5.85 16.62 27.68
N GLN A 323 5.36 17.45 26.75
CA GLN A 323 5.80 17.43 25.37
C GLN A 323 7.27 17.88 25.22
N GLU A 324 7.77 18.70 26.15
CA GLU A 324 9.17 19.15 26.21
C GLU A 324 10.12 18.11 26.83
N MET A 325 9.63 16.91 27.16
CA MET A 325 10.40 15.80 27.75
C MET A 325 11.18 16.19 29.02
N PRO A 326 10.49 16.67 30.07
CA PRO A 326 11.12 17.13 31.29
C PRO A 326 11.87 16.00 32.01
N LYS A 327 12.76 16.36 32.95
CA LYS A 327 13.56 15.38 33.70
C LYS A 327 12.69 14.52 34.64
N TYR A 328 11.63 15.09 35.22
CA TYR A 328 10.71 14.45 36.17
C TYR A 328 9.27 14.81 35.81
N ILE A 329 8.33 13.91 36.08
CA ILE A 329 6.91 14.10 35.70
C ILE A 329 5.93 14.16 36.87
N ASP A 330 6.34 13.73 38.08
CA ASP A 330 5.39 13.52 39.17
C ASP A 330 4.68 14.81 39.58
N ASN A 331 5.44 15.91 39.76
CA ASN A 331 4.86 17.21 40.09
C ASN A 331 3.94 17.74 38.98
N ILE A 332 4.28 17.47 37.72
CA ILE A 332 3.48 17.87 36.55
C ILE A 332 2.14 17.13 36.54
N VAL A 333 2.14 15.83 36.83
CA VAL A 333 0.90 15.02 36.88
C VAL A 333 0.09 15.35 38.14
N LEU A 334 0.75 15.64 39.26
CA LEU A 334 0.10 15.99 40.52
C LEU A 334 -0.61 17.35 40.47
N SER A 335 -0.10 18.29 39.67
CA SER A 335 -0.74 19.61 39.47
C SER A 335 -2.11 19.50 38.77
N VAL A 336 -2.33 18.42 38.00
CA VAL A 336 -3.62 18.16 37.34
C VAL A 336 -4.63 17.61 38.36
N PRO A 337 -5.87 18.14 38.39
CA PRO A 337 -6.94 17.63 39.25
C PRO A 337 -7.20 16.13 39.03
N ARG A 338 -7.45 15.38 40.11
CA ARG A 338 -7.58 13.90 40.07
C ARG A 338 -8.59 13.42 39.01
N LYS A 339 -9.70 14.13 38.84
CA LYS A 339 -10.76 13.82 37.85
C LYS A 339 -10.30 13.92 36.38
N LEU A 340 -9.20 14.64 36.10
CA LEU A 340 -8.66 14.86 34.75
C LEU A 340 -7.36 14.09 34.48
N ARG A 341 -6.76 13.40 35.48
CA ARG A 341 -5.47 12.69 35.31
C ARG A 341 -5.52 11.50 34.35
N SER A 342 -6.71 11.01 34.04
CA SER A 342 -6.97 9.95 33.05
C SER A 342 -7.30 10.50 31.66
N ASN A 343 -7.18 11.82 31.43
CA ASN A 343 -7.33 12.40 30.10
C ASN A 343 -6.37 11.71 29.10
N GLU A 344 -6.85 11.47 27.88
CA GLU A 344 -6.14 10.69 26.87
C GLU A 344 -4.84 11.36 26.44
N GLY A 345 -4.87 12.67 26.14
CA GLY A 345 -3.69 13.43 25.73
C GLY A 345 -2.60 13.43 26.80
N LEU A 346 -2.98 13.65 28.07
CA LEU A 346 -2.05 13.56 29.19
C LEU A 346 -1.46 12.15 29.34
N THR A 347 -2.28 11.11 29.25
CA THR A 347 -1.85 9.72 29.35
C THR A 347 -0.89 9.35 28.21
N TYR A 348 -1.17 9.80 26.98
CA TYR A 348 -0.30 9.61 25.83
C TYR A 348 1.08 10.23 26.07
N ARG A 349 1.15 11.48 26.52
CA ARG A 349 2.42 12.15 26.81
C ARG A 349 3.21 11.44 27.90
N ARG A 350 2.55 10.94 28.96
CA ARG A 350 3.19 10.12 30.01
C ARG A 350 3.75 8.81 29.45
N VAL A 351 3.01 8.12 28.59
CA VAL A 351 3.49 6.89 27.93
C VAL A 351 4.72 7.16 27.05
N ILE A 352 4.71 8.23 26.26
CA ILE A 352 5.88 8.61 25.45
C ILE A 352 7.08 8.94 26.35
N TRP A 353 6.84 9.64 27.47
CA TRP A 353 7.90 9.93 28.43
C TRP A 353 8.49 8.66 29.04
N TYR A 354 7.66 7.73 29.53
CA TYR A 354 8.14 6.46 30.09
C TYR A 354 8.90 5.62 29.06
N LYS A 355 8.45 5.61 27.81
CA LYS A 355 9.18 4.99 26.70
C LYS A 355 10.58 5.58 26.56
N SER A 356 10.73 6.91 26.65
CA SER A 356 12.05 7.58 26.56
C SER A 356 12.99 7.25 27.72
N LYS A 357 12.44 6.83 28.86
CA LYS A 357 13.19 6.48 30.08
C LYS A 357 13.35 4.97 30.27
N ASP A 358 12.96 4.16 29.29
CA ASP A 358 12.97 2.69 29.35
C ASP A 358 12.21 2.13 30.58
N LYS A 359 11.15 2.83 31.00
CA LYS A 359 10.28 2.46 32.12
C LYS A 359 9.11 1.62 31.63
N LEU A 360 9.39 0.36 31.34
CA LEU A 360 8.44 -0.54 30.67
C LEU A 360 7.21 -0.85 31.52
N ASP A 361 7.36 -1.10 32.82
CA ASP A 361 6.24 -1.51 33.67
C ASP A 361 5.23 -0.37 33.85
N GLU A 362 5.70 0.85 34.18
CA GLU A 362 4.83 2.01 34.31
C GLU A 362 4.14 2.38 32.98
N LEU A 363 4.83 2.17 31.86
CA LEU A 363 4.26 2.35 30.54
C LEU A 363 3.13 1.35 30.26
N LEU A 364 3.35 0.06 30.55
CA LEU A 364 2.39 -0.99 30.28
C LEU A 364 1.15 -0.83 31.17
N ASP A 365 1.33 -0.46 32.43
CA ASP A 365 0.23 -0.18 33.36
C ASP A 365 -0.70 0.91 32.82
N LEU A 366 -0.13 2.00 32.28
CA LEU A 366 -0.93 3.05 31.63
C LEU A 366 -1.64 2.54 30.38
N MET A 367 -0.96 1.79 29.51
CA MET A 367 -1.54 1.30 28.25
C MET A 367 -2.67 0.29 28.48
N VAL A 368 -2.57 -0.55 29.50
CA VAL A 368 -3.61 -1.52 29.87
C VAL A 368 -4.85 -0.84 30.45
N GLY A 369 -4.64 0.25 31.21
CA GLY A 369 -5.69 1.06 31.82
C GLY A 369 -6.43 2.00 30.87
N LEU A 370 -6.06 2.06 29.58
CA LEU A 370 -6.73 2.91 28.60
C LEU A 370 -8.20 2.48 28.38
N PRO A 371 -9.13 3.44 28.19
CA PRO A 371 -10.50 3.12 27.82
C PRO A 371 -10.56 2.46 26.43
N THR A 372 -11.61 1.67 26.19
CA THR A 372 -11.82 1.00 24.90
C THR A 372 -12.13 1.99 23.77
N GLN A 373 -12.90 3.04 24.07
CA GLN A 373 -13.20 4.12 23.13
C GLN A 373 -12.22 5.28 23.36
N MET A 374 -11.38 5.53 22.38
CA MET A 374 -10.38 6.59 22.38
C MET A 374 -10.73 7.62 21.30
N GLN A 375 -10.37 8.88 21.52
CA GLN A 375 -10.55 9.95 20.56
C GLN A 375 -9.54 9.87 19.41
N TYR A 376 -8.32 9.38 19.68
CA TYR A 376 -7.24 9.27 18.68
C TYR A 376 -6.61 7.87 18.65
N PRO A 377 -7.38 6.79 18.39
CA PRO A 377 -6.89 5.42 18.46
C PRO A 377 -5.71 5.14 17.51
N ASP A 378 -5.66 5.80 16.36
CA ASP A 378 -4.60 5.76 15.36
C ASP A 378 -3.26 6.29 15.89
N ARG A 379 -3.26 7.24 16.84
CA ARG A 379 -2.04 7.69 17.53
C ARG A 379 -1.48 6.62 18.46
N TRP A 380 -2.35 5.78 19.04
CA TRP A 380 -1.97 4.72 19.96
C TRP A 380 -1.51 3.43 19.29
N TRP A 381 -2.00 3.14 18.08
CA TRP A 381 -1.78 1.84 17.44
C TRP A 381 -0.29 1.50 17.29
N SER A 382 0.54 2.45 16.89
CA SER A 382 1.98 2.22 16.74
C SER A 382 2.65 1.74 18.03
N LEU A 383 2.23 2.27 19.19
CA LEU A 383 2.72 1.84 20.50
C LEU A 383 2.16 0.47 20.88
N ARG A 384 0.84 0.27 20.68
CA ARG A 384 0.17 -1.02 20.95
C ARG A 384 0.82 -2.15 20.17
N ARG A 385 0.98 -1.98 18.85
CA ARG A 385 1.65 -2.94 17.98
C ARG A 385 3.07 -3.27 18.45
N LEU A 386 3.86 -2.25 18.76
CA LEU A 386 5.24 -2.42 19.24
C LEU A 386 5.27 -3.25 20.53
N TYR A 387 4.54 -2.81 21.56
CA TYR A 387 4.58 -3.46 22.87
C TYR A 387 3.86 -4.81 22.89
N SER A 388 2.85 -5.04 22.04
CA SER A 388 2.30 -6.38 21.84
C SER A 388 3.36 -7.35 21.31
N ARG A 389 4.22 -6.94 20.36
CA ARG A 389 5.32 -7.78 19.87
C ARG A 389 6.40 -8.00 20.93
N GLU A 390 6.75 -6.96 21.69
CA GLU A 390 7.67 -7.11 22.83
C GLU A 390 7.13 -8.08 23.89
N MET A 391 5.82 -8.06 24.14
CA MET A 391 5.19 -9.02 25.07
C MET A 391 5.17 -10.44 24.52
N ILE A 392 5.01 -10.64 23.21
CA ILE A 392 5.20 -11.96 22.58
C ILE A 392 6.63 -12.46 22.80
N LYS A 393 7.64 -11.60 22.56
CA LYS A 393 9.05 -11.93 22.81
C LYS A 393 9.32 -12.30 24.27
N LYS A 394 8.69 -11.60 25.22
CA LYS A 394 8.74 -11.92 26.67
C LYS A 394 7.84 -13.09 27.08
N LYS A 395 7.14 -13.72 26.13
CA LYS A 395 6.18 -14.82 26.34
C LYS A 395 4.98 -14.44 27.23
N ASN A 396 4.70 -13.15 27.38
CA ASN A 396 3.50 -12.64 28.06
C ASN A 396 2.36 -12.44 27.06
N TYR A 397 1.86 -13.56 26.53
CA TYR A 397 0.87 -13.55 25.45
C TYR A 397 -0.48 -12.94 25.86
N LYS A 398 -0.86 -13.08 27.14
CA LYS A 398 -2.07 -12.47 27.68
C LYS A 398 -2.00 -10.94 27.58
N LEU A 399 -0.88 -10.35 27.97
CA LEU A 399 -0.70 -8.92 27.87
C LEU A 399 -0.56 -8.47 26.41
N ALA A 400 0.15 -9.24 25.58
CA ALA A 400 0.24 -8.97 24.14
C ALA A 400 -1.15 -8.86 23.48
N TYR A 401 -2.05 -9.81 23.80
CA TYR A 401 -3.42 -9.81 23.33
C TYR A 401 -4.22 -8.61 23.83
N ILE A 402 -4.14 -8.28 25.13
CA ILE A 402 -4.86 -7.12 25.70
C ILE A 402 -4.46 -5.82 25.00
N LEU A 403 -3.17 -5.64 24.73
CA LEU A 403 -2.65 -4.45 24.05
C LEU A 403 -3.14 -4.36 22.60
N ALA A 404 -3.17 -5.49 21.88
CA ALA A 404 -3.60 -5.55 20.48
C ALA A 404 -5.12 -5.45 20.32
N ALA A 405 -5.89 -6.27 21.05
CA ALA A 405 -7.34 -6.40 20.90
C ALA A 405 -8.12 -5.14 21.32
N LYS A 406 -7.54 -4.32 22.20
CA LYS A 406 -8.10 -3.02 22.60
C LYS A 406 -7.61 -1.86 21.72
N HIS A 407 -7.46 -2.08 20.40
CA HIS A 407 -6.90 -1.07 19.49
C HIS A 407 -7.79 0.16 19.30
N GLY A 408 -9.12 0.01 19.35
CA GLY A 408 -10.08 1.11 19.20
C GLY A 408 -10.14 1.74 17.79
N LEU A 409 -9.31 1.28 16.85
CA LEU A 409 -9.30 1.78 15.46
C LEU A 409 -10.67 1.60 14.77
N PRO A 410 -11.18 2.62 14.06
CA PRO A 410 -12.36 2.46 13.22
C PRO A 410 -12.06 1.57 12.01
N THR A 411 -13.09 0.96 11.44
CA THR A 411 -12.95 0.06 10.26
C THR A 411 -12.38 0.74 9.02
N SER A 412 -12.48 2.08 8.95
CA SER A 412 -11.89 2.91 7.90
C SER A 412 -10.39 3.20 8.08
N ALA A 413 -9.81 2.90 9.25
CA ALA A 413 -8.40 3.16 9.50
C ALA A 413 -7.48 2.22 8.70
N SER A 414 -6.38 2.75 8.18
CA SER A 414 -5.43 1.97 7.35
C SER A 414 -4.80 0.80 8.09
N ASP A 415 -4.65 0.90 9.40
CA ASP A 415 -4.02 -0.11 10.25
C ASP A 415 -5.03 -1.07 10.90
N PHE A 416 -6.34 -0.85 10.70
CA PHE A 416 -7.41 -1.69 11.25
C PHE A 416 -7.19 -3.18 10.95
N TRP A 417 -6.81 -3.48 9.70
CA TRP A 417 -6.61 -4.85 9.27
C TRP A 417 -5.49 -5.56 10.04
N GLU A 418 -4.40 -4.85 10.36
CA GLU A 418 -3.25 -5.42 11.09
C GLU A 418 -3.63 -5.64 12.55
N ALA A 419 -4.42 -4.73 13.11
CA ALA A 419 -4.86 -4.80 14.50
C ALA A 419 -5.78 -5.99 14.76
N GLU A 420 -6.81 -6.17 13.93
CA GLU A 420 -7.70 -7.32 14.02
C GLU A 420 -6.95 -8.63 13.76
N TRP A 421 -6.12 -8.65 12.71
CA TRP A 421 -5.33 -9.85 12.38
C TRP A 421 -4.39 -10.24 13.53
N MET A 422 -3.65 -9.28 14.10
CA MET A 422 -2.70 -9.55 15.18
C MET A 422 -3.42 -10.02 16.45
N SER A 423 -4.59 -9.45 16.76
CA SER A 423 -5.40 -9.85 17.91
C SER A 423 -5.89 -11.30 17.76
N GLY A 424 -6.43 -11.65 16.59
CA GLY A 424 -6.85 -13.01 16.30
C GLY A 424 -5.68 -14.01 16.26
N TRP A 425 -4.54 -13.61 15.70
CA TRP A 425 -3.34 -14.45 15.65
C TRP A 425 -2.81 -14.77 17.05
N ILE A 426 -2.74 -13.77 17.95
CA ILE A 426 -2.33 -13.99 19.33
C ILE A 426 -3.31 -14.92 20.06
N ALA A 427 -4.62 -14.66 19.92
CA ALA A 427 -5.67 -15.48 20.53
C ALA A 427 -5.56 -16.95 20.08
N LEU A 428 -5.41 -17.19 18.78
CA LEU A 428 -5.37 -18.54 18.22
C LEU A 428 -4.07 -19.27 18.57
N ARG A 429 -2.92 -18.62 18.31
CA ARG A 429 -1.62 -19.33 18.26
C ARG A 429 -0.87 -19.35 19.57
N PHE A 430 -1.22 -18.47 20.51
CA PHE A 430 -0.52 -18.34 21.77
C PHE A 430 -1.40 -18.50 23.01
N LEU A 431 -2.72 -18.33 22.87
CA LEU A 431 -3.66 -18.38 24.00
C LEU A 431 -4.66 -19.53 23.95
N ASP A 432 -4.68 -20.32 22.87
CA ASP A 432 -5.65 -21.40 22.65
C ASP A 432 -7.11 -20.92 22.76
N ARG A 433 -7.39 -19.77 22.13
CA ARG A 433 -8.69 -19.08 22.12
C ARG A 433 -9.26 -19.00 20.70
N PRO A 434 -9.64 -20.13 20.11
CA PRO A 434 -10.04 -20.17 18.70
C PRO A 434 -11.36 -19.43 18.42
N LYS A 435 -12.26 -19.34 19.41
CA LYS A 435 -13.52 -18.60 19.28
C LYS A 435 -13.29 -17.09 19.20
N GLU A 436 -12.50 -16.52 20.10
CA GLU A 436 -12.13 -15.09 20.05
C GLU A 436 -11.31 -14.78 18.78
N ALA A 437 -10.41 -15.68 18.39
CA ALA A 437 -9.68 -15.54 17.14
C ALA A 437 -10.59 -15.49 15.92
N TYR A 438 -11.56 -16.39 15.84
CA TYR A 438 -12.56 -16.42 14.77
C TYR A 438 -13.31 -15.08 14.68
N GLN A 439 -13.71 -14.49 15.81
CA GLN A 439 -14.40 -13.19 15.84
C GLN A 439 -13.55 -12.06 15.26
N HIS A 440 -12.26 -12.01 15.61
CA HIS A 440 -11.32 -11.03 15.05
C HIS A 440 -11.13 -11.21 13.54
N PHE A 441 -10.90 -12.43 13.07
CA PHE A 441 -10.73 -12.68 11.64
C PHE A 441 -12.01 -12.47 10.83
N GLU A 442 -13.19 -12.69 11.41
CA GLU A 442 -14.48 -12.41 10.78
C GLU A 442 -14.71 -10.89 10.68
N THR A 443 -14.41 -10.16 11.75
CA THR A 443 -14.46 -8.70 11.78
C THR A 443 -13.52 -8.09 10.75
N LEU A 444 -12.31 -8.64 10.64
CA LEU A 444 -11.36 -8.31 9.58
C LEU A 444 -11.96 -8.56 8.19
N TYR A 445 -12.44 -9.77 7.91
CA TYR A 445 -12.97 -10.17 6.60
C TYR A 445 -14.13 -9.28 6.14
N LYS A 446 -15.05 -8.92 7.04
CA LYS A 446 -16.22 -8.08 6.75
C LYS A 446 -15.86 -6.63 6.38
N ASN A 447 -14.67 -6.16 6.73
CA ASN A 447 -14.29 -4.74 6.64
C ASN A 447 -13.08 -4.48 5.73
N VAL A 448 -12.60 -5.48 5.00
CA VAL A 448 -11.48 -5.33 4.05
C VAL A 448 -11.88 -5.73 2.64
N SER A 449 -11.38 -4.99 1.66
CA SER A 449 -11.65 -5.24 0.23
C SER A 449 -10.41 -5.68 -0.55
N GLN A 450 -9.20 -5.51 0.01
CA GLN A 450 -7.96 -5.82 -0.70
C GLN A 450 -7.78 -7.35 -0.81
N PRO A 451 -7.59 -7.92 -2.02
CA PRO A 451 -7.49 -9.37 -2.23
C PRO A 451 -6.42 -10.09 -1.38
N VAL A 452 -5.25 -9.47 -1.18
CA VAL A 452 -4.20 -10.02 -0.31
C VAL A 452 -4.66 -10.13 1.15
N THR A 453 -5.43 -9.15 1.63
CA THR A 453 -5.93 -9.12 3.00
C THR A 453 -7.15 -10.02 3.16
N ILE A 454 -8.02 -10.12 2.16
CA ILE A 454 -9.13 -11.08 2.12
C ILE A 454 -8.59 -12.51 2.18
N SER A 455 -7.59 -12.83 1.35
CA SER A 455 -6.93 -14.14 1.34
C SER A 455 -6.34 -14.50 2.71
N ARG A 456 -5.70 -13.52 3.38
CA ARG A 456 -5.20 -13.68 4.75
C ARG A 456 -6.34 -13.92 5.75
N ALA A 457 -7.37 -13.08 5.76
CA ALA A 457 -8.48 -13.19 6.70
C ALA A 457 -9.20 -14.54 6.58
N THR A 458 -9.49 -14.97 5.35
CA THR A 458 -10.15 -16.25 5.06
C THR A 458 -9.27 -17.46 5.41
N TYR A 459 -7.95 -17.41 5.18
CA TYR A 459 -7.05 -18.46 5.66
C TYR A 459 -7.11 -18.61 7.20
N TRP A 460 -7.01 -17.48 7.91
CA TRP A 460 -7.00 -17.50 9.37
C TRP A 460 -8.37 -17.82 10.00
N LEU A 461 -9.48 -17.49 9.30
CA LEU A 461 -10.83 -17.98 9.63
C LEU A 461 -10.90 -19.51 9.53
N GLY A 462 -10.33 -20.09 8.46
CA GLY A 462 -10.25 -21.55 8.30
C GLY A 462 -9.43 -22.20 9.42
N MET A 463 -8.30 -21.60 9.77
CA MET A 463 -7.46 -22.03 10.89
C MET A 463 -8.19 -21.99 12.24
N ALA A 464 -8.92 -20.92 12.52
CA ALA A 464 -9.71 -20.78 13.74
C ALA A 464 -10.89 -21.77 13.79
N ALA A 465 -11.60 -21.96 12.67
CA ALA A 465 -12.67 -22.95 12.55
C ALA A 465 -12.16 -24.38 12.77
N GLN A 466 -11.01 -24.72 12.16
CA GLN A 466 -10.38 -26.01 12.35
C GLN A 466 -9.97 -26.24 13.82
N ALA A 467 -9.44 -25.22 14.49
CA ALA A 467 -9.10 -25.30 15.91
C ALA A 467 -10.33 -25.42 16.83
N MET A 468 -11.51 -24.97 16.39
CA MET A 468 -12.79 -25.22 17.08
C MET A 468 -13.35 -26.63 16.81
N GLY A 469 -12.72 -27.43 15.94
CA GLY A 469 -13.20 -28.75 15.52
C GLY A 469 -14.23 -28.70 14.38
N ASP A 470 -14.51 -27.52 13.82
CA ASP A 470 -15.47 -27.34 12.74
C ASP A 470 -14.78 -27.51 11.36
N LYS A 471 -14.67 -28.77 10.94
CA LYS A 471 -13.96 -29.14 9.70
C LYS A 471 -14.67 -28.60 8.45
N GLU A 472 -16.00 -28.63 8.41
CA GLU A 472 -16.78 -28.19 7.26
C GLU A 472 -16.57 -26.69 7.01
N LYS A 473 -16.69 -25.89 8.08
CA LYS A 473 -16.44 -24.45 8.03
C LYS A 473 -15.00 -24.11 7.74
N ALA A 474 -14.05 -24.90 8.24
CA ALA A 474 -12.64 -24.74 7.90
C ALA A 474 -12.41 -24.90 6.38
N VAL A 475 -12.99 -25.96 5.78
CA VAL A 475 -12.90 -26.21 4.34
C VAL A 475 -13.56 -25.08 3.54
N GLU A 476 -14.72 -24.58 3.96
CA GLU A 476 -15.38 -23.43 3.32
C GLU A 476 -14.44 -22.21 3.24
N TRP A 477 -13.81 -21.86 4.37
CA TRP A 477 -12.90 -20.72 4.43
C TRP A 477 -11.61 -20.94 3.65
N TYR A 478 -11.06 -22.15 3.67
CA TYR A 478 -9.89 -22.46 2.86
C TYR A 478 -10.19 -22.39 1.37
N LYS A 479 -11.37 -22.86 0.91
CA LYS A 479 -11.83 -22.68 -0.48
C LYS A 479 -11.97 -21.20 -0.83
N ALA A 480 -12.49 -20.37 0.08
CA ALA A 480 -12.59 -18.93 -0.12
C ALA A 480 -11.20 -18.27 -0.28
N SER A 481 -10.21 -18.66 0.53
CA SER A 481 -8.84 -18.16 0.42
C SER A 481 -8.10 -18.68 -0.82
N ALA A 482 -8.35 -19.94 -1.21
CA ALA A 482 -7.75 -20.59 -2.38
C ALA A 482 -8.12 -19.91 -3.72
N LYS A 483 -9.20 -19.13 -3.76
CA LYS A 483 -9.54 -18.25 -4.92
C LYS A 483 -8.47 -17.22 -5.24
N TYR A 484 -7.49 -17.03 -4.35
CA TYR A 484 -6.36 -16.12 -4.52
C TYR A 484 -5.01 -16.87 -4.56
N PRO A 485 -4.77 -17.73 -5.56
CA PRO A 485 -3.63 -18.64 -5.61
C PRO A 485 -2.27 -17.96 -5.83
N LEU A 486 -2.27 -16.66 -6.09
CA LEU A 486 -1.05 -15.84 -6.23
C LEU A 486 -0.56 -15.27 -4.91
N PHE A 487 -1.37 -15.32 -3.85
CA PHE A 487 -1.00 -14.78 -2.54
C PHE A 487 -0.59 -15.88 -1.57
N PHE A 488 0.36 -15.55 -0.70
CA PHE A 488 0.95 -16.44 0.30
C PHE A 488 -0.11 -17.23 1.07
N TYR A 489 -1.10 -16.54 1.64
CA TYR A 489 -2.15 -17.18 2.43
C TYR A 489 -3.14 -18.00 1.60
N GLY A 490 -3.38 -17.63 0.34
CA GLY A 490 -4.18 -18.42 -0.58
C GLY A 490 -3.49 -19.74 -0.90
N GLN A 491 -2.18 -19.72 -1.14
CA GLN A 491 -1.39 -20.93 -1.36
C GLN A 491 -1.32 -21.84 -0.13
N LEU A 492 -1.21 -21.27 1.07
CA LEU A 492 -1.31 -22.03 2.31
C LEU A 492 -2.70 -22.66 2.49
N ALA A 493 -3.76 -21.92 2.17
CA ALA A 493 -5.13 -22.42 2.23
C ALA A 493 -5.34 -23.61 1.30
N ILE A 494 -4.74 -23.61 0.11
CA ILE A 494 -4.77 -24.76 -0.80
C ILE A 494 -4.14 -26.00 -0.13
N ASN A 495 -3.01 -25.84 0.55
CA ASN A 495 -2.39 -26.94 1.28
C ASN A 495 -3.29 -27.45 2.43
N LYS A 496 -3.91 -26.54 3.18
CA LYS A 496 -4.86 -26.86 4.24
C LYS A 496 -6.12 -27.55 3.74
N HIS A 497 -6.69 -27.08 2.64
CA HIS A 497 -7.85 -27.70 2.03
C HIS A 497 -7.53 -29.13 1.60
N ARG A 498 -6.37 -29.36 0.94
CA ARG A 498 -5.92 -30.70 0.53
C ARG A 498 -5.74 -31.67 1.69
N SER A 499 -5.28 -31.21 2.85
CA SER A 499 -5.12 -32.09 4.01
C SER A 499 -6.44 -32.49 4.66
N LEU A 500 -7.51 -31.71 4.44
CA LEU A 500 -8.84 -31.99 4.98
C LEU A 500 -9.77 -32.69 3.98
N ASP A 501 -9.64 -32.37 2.69
CA ASP A 501 -10.51 -32.81 1.59
C ASP A 501 -9.72 -32.91 0.27
N ALA A 502 -8.86 -33.93 0.18
CA ALA A 502 -7.94 -34.11 -0.95
C ALA A 502 -8.65 -34.25 -2.31
N ILE A 503 -9.85 -34.85 -2.33
CA ILE A 503 -10.62 -35.11 -3.55
C ILE A 503 -11.09 -33.79 -4.15
N ASN A 504 -11.74 -32.95 -3.36
CA ASN A 504 -12.27 -31.68 -3.87
C ASN A 504 -11.18 -30.61 -4.06
N ALA A 505 -10.02 -30.75 -3.41
CA ALA A 505 -8.90 -29.81 -3.47
C ALA A 505 -7.90 -30.08 -4.62
N GLN A 506 -8.12 -31.12 -5.43
CA GLN A 506 -7.21 -31.50 -6.53
C GLN A 506 -7.01 -30.36 -7.54
N TYR A 507 -8.03 -29.54 -7.74
CA TYR A 507 -8.06 -28.47 -8.75
C TYR A 507 -7.86 -27.06 -8.17
N ASP A 508 -7.40 -26.95 -6.93
CA ASP A 508 -7.28 -25.64 -6.26
C ASP A 508 -6.21 -24.71 -6.85
N ILE A 509 -5.13 -25.26 -7.44
CA ILE A 509 -4.09 -24.44 -8.08
C ILE A 509 -4.48 -24.18 -9.55
N ILE A 510 -5.43 -23.27 -9.73
CA ILE A 510 -5.76 -22.69 -11.04
C ILE A 510 -5.28 -21.25 -11.05
N LEU A 511 -4.15 -20.99 -11.72
CA LEU A 511 -3.74 -19.62 -11.96
C LEU A 511 -4.85 -18.90 -12.76
N PRO A 512 -5.19 -17.64 -12.40
CA PRO A 512 -6.22 -16.90 -13.09
C PRO A 512 -5.84 -16.76 -14.57
N LYS A 513 -6.80 -17.01 -15.46
CA LYS A 513 -6.68 -16.68 -16.88
C LYS A 513 -7.05 -15.21 -17.08
N ASP A 514 -6.56 -14.62 -18.17
CA ASP A 514 -7.03 -13.31 -18.62
C ASP A 514 -8.56 -13.38 -18.80
N PRO A 515 -9.32 -12.40 -18.28
CA PRO A 515 -10.77 -12.39 -18.43
C PRO A 515 -11.21 -12.32 -19.90
N ASP A 516 -12.33 -12.99 -20.20
CA ASP A 516 -12.98 -12.85 -21.50
C ASP A 516 -13.51 -11.43 -21.70
N ILE A 517 -13.43 -10.94 -22.95
CA ILE A 517 -13.93 -9.63 -23.34
C ILE A 517 -15.27 -9.80 -24.06
N LEU A 518 -16.34 -9.27 -23.48
CA LEU A 518 -17.67 -9.29 -24.09
C LEU A 518 -17.86 -8.11 -25.05
N VAL A 519 -18.81 -8.24 -25.98
CA VAL A 519 -19.20 -7.16 -26.91
C VAL A 519 -19.73 -5.94 -26.14
N SER A 520 -20.45 -6.16 -25.03
CA SER A 520 -20.94 -5.10 -24.14
C SER A 520 -19.80 -4.34 -23.48
N ASP A 521 -18.71 -5.01 -23.09
CA ASP A 521 -17.52 -4.35 -22.52
C ASP A 521 -16.88 -3.42 -23.54
N MET A 522 -16.72 -3.89 -24.78
CA MET A 522 -16.20 -3.08 -25.89
C MET A 522 -17.08 -1.86 -26.16
N LYS A 523 -18.42 -2.03 -26.16
CA LYS A 523 -19.38 -0.93 -26.33
C LYS A 523 -19.27 0.10 -25.20
N ASN A 524 -19.17 -0.35 -23.95
CA ASN A 524 -19.09 0.53 -22.79
C ASN A 524 -17.78 1.31 -22.76
N ILE A 525 -16.64 0.64 -22.98
CA ILE A 525 -15.33 1.30 -22.99
C ILE A 525 -15.20 2.27 -24.17
N SER A 526 -15.66 1.88 -25.36
CA SER A 526 -15.63 2.77 -26.53
C SER A 526 -16.53 4.00 -26.35
N ALA A 527 -17.68 3.86 -25.68
CA ALA A 527 -18.60 4.96 -25.37
C ALA A 527 -18.14 5.84 -24.20
N SER A 528 -17.37 5.31 -23.26
CA SER A 528 -16.90 6.02 -22.07
C SER A 528 -16.12 7.30 -22.41
N LYS A 529 -16.62 8.44 -21.92
CA LYS A 529 -15.94 9.74 -22.08
C LYS A 529 -14.58 9.75 -21.39
N ALA A 530 -14.50 9.26 -20.16
CA ALA A 530 -13.26 9.15 -19.40
C ALA A 530 -12.19 8.31 -20.12
N THR A 531 -12.58 7.23 -20.80
CA THR A 531 -11.63 6.42 -21.59
C THR A 531 -11.06 7.21 -22.77
N LYS A 532 -11.91 7.94 -23.51
CA LYS A 532 -11.46 8.81 -24.61
C LYS A 532 -10.52 9.89 -24.11
N VAL A 533 -10.86 10.56 -23.01
CA VAL A 533 -10.00 11.59 -22.38
C VAL A 533 -8.65 11.02 -21.98
N ALA A 534 -8.63 9.89 -21.25
CA ALA A 534 -7.39 9.24 -20.82
C ALA A 534 -6.50 8.85 -22.01
N TYR A 535 -7.11 8.27 -23.04
CA TYR A 535 -6.40 7.88 -24.25
C TYR A 535 -5.83 9.10 -24.99
N LEU A 536 -6.62 10.16 -25.18
CA LEU A 536 -6.17 11.41 -25.81
C LEU A 536 -4.98 12.02 -25.07
N LEU A 537 -5.08 12.16 -23.74
CA LEU A 537 -3.97 12.67 -22.93
C LEU A 537 -2.72 11.80 -23.06
N ALA A 538 -2.87 10.48 -23.10
CA ALA A 538 -1.72 9.58 -23.21
C ALA A 538 -0.99 9.72 -24.56
N ILE A 539 -1.73 9.78 -25.67
CA ILE A 539 -1.14 9.88 -27.01
C ILE A 539 -0.60 11.27 -27.34
N THR A 540 -1.11 12.33 -26.69
CA THR A 540 -0.58 13.69 -26.83
C THR A 540 0.59 13.97 -25.87
N GLY A 541 0.91 13.04 -24.97
CA GLY A 541 2.10 13.08 -24.12
C GLY A 541 1.85 13.35 -22.63
N ASP A 542 0.64 13.73 -22.23
CA ASP A 542 0.26 13.87 -20.81
C ASP A 542 -0.10 12.52 -20.17
N LYS A 543 0.91 11.64 -20.16
CA LYS A 543 0.80 10.28 -19.62
C LYS A 543 0.52 10.28 -18.11
N LYS A 544 0.97 11.30 -17.39
CA LYS A 544 0.79 11.41 -15.93
C LYS A 544 -0.68 11.57 -15.57
N ASN A 545 -1.39 12.47 -16.24
CA ASN A 545 -2.82 12.68 -16.00
C ASN A 545 -3.67 11.56 -16.62
N ALA A 546 -3.28 11.05 -17.79
CA ALA A 546 -3.89 9.85 -18.36
C ALA A 546 -3.85 8.66 -17.38
N THR A 547 -2.71 8.42 -16.71
CA THR A 547 -2.56 7.35 -15.72
C THR A 547 -3.57 7.48 -14.60
N LYS A 548 -3.82 8.69 -14.08
CA LYS A 548 -4.81 8.91 -13.02
C LYS A 548 -6.24 8.58 -13.47
N ILE A 549 -6.59 8.91 -14.72
CA ILE A 549 -7.92 8.64 -15.26
C ILE A 549 -8.09 7.14 -15.55
N PHE A 550 -7.07 6.47 -16.11
CA PHE A 550 -7.08 5.01 -16.25
C PHE A 550 -7.19 4.30 -14.90
N ASP A 551 -6.55 4.81 -13.85
CA ASP A 551 -6.66 4.28 -12.49
C ASP A 551 -8.12 4.36 -12.01
N TYR A 552 -8.76 5.53 -12.17
CA TYR A 552 -10.18 5.72 -11.88
C TYR A 552 -11.08 4.77 -12.69
N LEU A 553 -10.81 4.60 -13.99
CA LEU A 553 -11.59 3.71 -14.87
C LEU A 553 -11.52 2.26 -14.43
N VAL A 554 -10.35 1.78 -14.00
CA VAL A 554 -10.20 0.42 -13.48
C VAL A 554 -10.88 0.27 -12.12
N GLU A 555 -10.76 1.25 -11.21
CA GLU A 555 -11.43 1.21 -9.89
C GLU A 555 -12.97 1.15 -10.01
N ASN A 556 -13.53 1.75 -11.07
CA ASN A 556 -14.96 1.82 -11.31
C ASN A 556 -15.46 0.88 -12.43
N ALA A 557 -14.62 -0.06 -12.88
CA ALA A 557 -15.00 -1.01 -13.93
C ALA A 557 -16.09 -1.98 -13.42
N ALA A 558 -17.14 -2.17 -14.22
CA ALA A 558 -18.25 -3.05 -13.86
C ALA A 558 -17.92 -4.54 -14.08
N THR A 559 -16.97 -4.85 -14.98
CA THR A 559 -16.61 -6.22 -15.35
C THR A 559 -15.09 -6.38 -15.46
N PRO A 560 -14.55 -7.59 -15.22
CA PRO A 560 -13.15 -7.91 -15.52
C PRO A 560 -12.76 -7.73 -17.00
N GLY A 561 -13.71 -7.91 -17.91
CA GLY A 561 -13.50 -7.68 -19.35
C GLY A 561 -13.18 -6.21 -19.67
N GLN A 562 -13.85 -5.27 -19.00
CA GLN A 562 -13.55 -3.83 -19.11
C GLN A 562 -12.13 -3.50 -18.66
N ILE A 563 -11.69 -4.05 -17.52
CA ILE A 563 -10.32 -3.90 -17.02
C ILE A 563 -9.31 -4.44 -18.04
N THR A 564 -9.61 -5.59 -18.65
CA THR A 564 -8.76 -6.21 -19.67
C THR A 564 -8.61 -5.32 -20.90
N ILE A 565 -9.68 -4.67 -21.37
CA ILE A 565 -9.62 -3.71 -22.48
C ILE A 565 -8.74 -2.51 -22.09
N ILE A 566 -8.96 -1.92 -20.90
CA ILE A 566 -8.19 -0.77 -20.43
C ILE A 566 -6.70 -1.10 -20.34
N MET A 567 -6.36 -2.28 -19.81
CA MET A 567 -4.99 -2.76 -19.71
C MET A 567 -4.34 -2.93 -21.08
N LYS A 568 -5.06 -3.48 -22.06
CA LYS A 568 -4.58 -3.56 -23.44
C LYS A 568 -4.30 -2.17 -24.04
N ILE A 569 -5.14 -1.17 -23.77
CA ILE A 569 -4.89 0.23 -24.18
C ILE A 569 -3.60 0.75 -23.52
N VAL A 570 -3.45 0.54 -22.21
CA VAL A 570 -2.26 0.97 -21.45
C VAL A 570 -0.98 0.31 -21.95
N ASN A 571 -1.03 -0.99 -22.28
CA ASN A 571 0.11 -1.70 -22.85
C ASN A 571 0.47 -1.18 -24.24
N GLU A 572 -0.52 -0.84 -25.07
CA GLU A 572 -0.31 -0.22 -26.39
C GLU A 572 0.35 1.16 -26.31
N ILE A 573 0.03 1.96 -25.29
CA ILE A 573 0.67 3.27 -25.04
C ILE A 573 2.17 3.11 -24.73
N GLY A 574 2.59 1.95 -24.21
CA GLY A 574 4.00 1.62 -24.00
C GLY A 574 4.66 2.38 -22.83
N ASP A 575 3.88 2.88 -21.87
CA ASP A 575 4.42 3.55 -20.68
C ASP A 575 4.50 2.60 -19.48
N ARG A 576 5.72 2.26 -19.07
CA ARG A 576 5.96 1.29 -17.98
C ARG A 576 5.41 1.77 -16.62
N GLN A 577 5.47 3.07 -16.33
CA GLN A 577 5.00 3.58 -15.03
C GLN A 577 3.47 3.50 -14.95
N MET A 578 2.79 3.87 -16.04
CA MET A 578 1.36 3.70 -16.20
C MET A 578 0.96 2.22 -16.07
N ASP A 579 1.60 1.33 -16.84
CA ASP A 579 1.31 -0.11 -16.81
C ASP A 579 1.41 -0.70 -15.39
N VAL A 580 2.49 -0.42 -14.67
CA VAL A 580 2.68 -0.90 -13.29
C VAL A 580 1.59 -0.38 -12.36
N LYS A 581 1.22 0.90 -12.48
CA LYS A 581 0.20 1.53 -11.64
C LYS A 581 -1.18 0.93 -11.91
N ILE A 582 -1.60 0.83 -13.17
CA ILE A 582 -2.92 0.28 -13.54
C ILE A 582 -2.99 -1.22 -13.24
N SER A 583 -1.91 -1.98 -13.47
CA SER A 583 -1.81 -3.40 -13.11
C SER A 583 -2.01 -3.68 -11.62
N ARG A 584 -1.59 -2.76 -10.74
CA ARG A 584 -1.84 -2.87 -9.29
C ARG A 584 -3.30 -2.65 -8.95
N THR A 585 -3.95 -1.71 -9.64
CA THR A 585 -5.37 -1.42 -9.45
C THR A 585 -6.24 -2.55 -9.99
N ALA A 586 -5.92 -3.10 -11.17
CA ALA A 586 -6.56 -4.30 -11.72
C ALA A 586 -6.49 -5.50 -10.76
N ALA A 587 -5.35 -5.66 -10.07
CA ALA A 587 -5.18 -6.72 -9.07
C ALA A 587 -6.16 -6.59 -7.88
N LYS A 588 -6.64 -5.38 -7.54
CA LYS A 588 -7.68 -5.19 -6.51
C LYS A 588 -9.01 -5.83 -6.91
N HIS A 589 -9.27 -5.95 -8.22
CA HIS A 589 -10.44 -6.59 -8.80
C HIS A 589 -10.21 -8.07 -9.15
N ASN A 590 -9.15 -8.68 -8.60
CA ASN A 590 -8.76 -10.07 -8.88
C ASN A 590 -8.41 -10.33 -10.37
N VAL A 591 -8.03 -9.29 -11.12
CA VAL A 591 -7.56 -9.41 -12.51
C VAL A 591 -6.04 -9.40 -12.52
N PHE A 592 -5.44 -10.50 -12.99
CA PHE A 592 -4.00 -10.67 -13.05
C PHE A 592 -3.57 -11.12 -14.43
N PHE A 593 -2.69 -10.34 -15.06
CA PHE A 593 -2.01 -10.71 -16.29
C PHE A 593 -0.77 -11.53 -15.92
N ILE A 594 -0.93 -12.85 -15.85
CA ILE A 594 0.13 -13.76 -15.37
C ILE A 594 1.38 -13.64 -16.23
N LYS A 595 1.23 -13.60 -17.56
CA LYS A 595 2.35 -13.51 -18.50
C LYS A 595 3.19 -12.24 -18.29
N ASP A 596 2.53 -11.12 -18.00
CA ASP A 596 3.23 -9.85 -17.78
C ASP A 596 3.88 -9.80 -16.39
N LYS A 597 3.24 -10.42 -15.39
CA LYS A 597 3.72 -10.44 -14.00
C LYS A 597 4.85 -11.46 -13.76
N PHE A 598 4.91 -12.54 -14.53
CA PHE A 598 5.85 -13.64 -14.32
C PHE A 598 6.66 -13.90 -15.59
N GLN A 599 7.84 -13.26 -15.67
CA GLN A 599 8.75 -13.40 -16.81
C GLN A 599 9.78 -14.50 -16.55
N ILE A 600 10.03 -15.34 -17.55
CA ILE A 600 11.15 -16.29 -17.56
C ILE A 600 12.27 -15.64 -18.39
N VAL A 601 13.40 -15.37 -17.74
CA VAL A 601 14.50 -14.57 -18.27
C VAL A 601 15.67 -15.48 -18.62
N LYS A 602 16.14 -15.43 -19.87
CA LYS A 602 17.17 -16.32 -20.40
C LYS A 602 18.53 -16.21 -19.69
N GLU A 603 18.82 -15.06 -19.08
CA GLU A 603 20.04 -14.82 -18.31
C GLU A 603 20.06 -15.56 -16.97
N VAL A 604 18.91 -16.02 -16.48
CA VAL A 604 18.83 -16.90 -15.31
C VAL A 604 19.08 -18.34 -15.76
N PRO A 605 20.13 -19.02 -15.25
CA PRO A 605 20.40 -20.41 -15.61
C PRO A 605 19.19 -21.29 -15.29
N ASN A 606 18.83 -22.20 -16.21
CA ASN A 606 17.74 -23.13 -16.02
C ASN A 606 18.15 -24.33 -15.14
N ASP A 607 18.41 -24.06 -13.86
CA ASP A 607 18.73 -25.05 -12.83
C ASP A 607 17.62 -25.14 -11.77
N GLU A 608 17.80 -25.98 -10.75
CA GLU A 608 16.82 -26.18 -9.67
C GLU A 608 16.50 -24.89 -8.86
N TYR A 609 17.40 -23.91 -8.88
CA TYR A 609 17.25 -22.62 -8.20
C TYR A 609 16.63 -21.55 -9.10
N ALA A 610 16.46 -21.83 -10.40
CA ALA A 610 15.89 -20.88 -11.34
C ALA A 610 14.55 -20.29 -10.88
N PRO A 611 13.58 -21.07 -10.34
CA PRO A 611 12.34 -20.50 -9.83
C PRO A 611 12.53 -19.49 -8.70
N LEU A 612 13.49 -19.74 -7.81
CA LEU A 612 13.82 -18.84 -6.69
C LEU A 612 14.50 -17.57 -7.18
N VAL A 613 15.43 -17.68 -8.12
CA VAL A 613 16.11 -16.51 -8.71
C VAL A 613 15.09 -15.60 -9.41
N HIS A 614 14.16 -16.16 -10.19
CA HIS A 614 13.08 -15.37 -10.80
C HIS A 614 12.16 -14.73 -9.76
N ALA A 615 11.82 -15.45 -8.68
CA ALA A 615 11.02 -14.91 -7.59
C ALA A 615 11.70 -13.71 -6.90
N ILE A 616 13.02 -13.80 -6.68
CA ILE A 616 13.84 -12.72 -6.12
C ILE A 616 13.90 -11.54 -7.09
N VAL A 617 14.28 -11.75 -8.36
CA VAL A 617 14.36 -10.67 -9.37
C VAL A 617 13.03 -9.92 -9.49
N LYS A 618 11.90 -10.66 -9.53
CA LYS A 618 10.57 -10.07 -9.59
C LYS A 618 10.30 -9.16 -8.39
N GLN A 619 10.70 -9.57 -7.19
CA GLN A 619 10.48 -8.80 -5.97
C GLN A 619 11.45 -7.62 -5.84
N GLU A 620 12.70 -7.78 -6.28
CA GLU A 620 13.78 -6.81 -6.11
C GLU A 620 13.72 -5.67 -7.13
N SER A 621 13.67 -6.01 -8.42
CA SER A 621 13.73 -5.01 -9.50
C SER A 621 12.45 -4.94 -10.33
N GLY A 622 11.54 -5.90 -10.17
CA GLY A 622 10.40 -6.04 -11.08
C GLY A 622 10.86 -6.18 -12.53
N PHE A 623 11.97 -6.89 -12.75
CA PHE A 623 12.65 -7.05 -14.04
C PHE A 623 13.18 -5.74 -14.64
N ALA A 624 13.64 -4.80 -13.82
CA ALA A 624 14.34 -3.61 -14.29
C ALA A 624 15.86 -3.85 -14.24
N PRO A 625 16.56 -4.04 -15.39
CA PRO A 625 17.98 -4.40 -15.42
C PRO A 625 18.91 -3.45 -14.66
N MET A 626 18.60 -2.14 -14.73
CA MET A 626 19.42 -1.05 -14.20
C MET A 626 18.78 -0.40 -12.96
N ALA A 627 18.00 -1.17 -12.18
CA ALA A 627 17.36 -0.65 -10.98
C ALA A 627 18.40 -0.19 -9.94
N VAL A 628 18.13 0.95 -9.30
CA VAL A 628 18.94 1.49 -8.19
C VAL A 628 18.00 1.81 -7.04
N SER A 629 18.20 1.19 -5.88
CA SER A 629 17.40 1.50 -4.69
C SER A 629 17.87 2.79 -4.01
N GLN A 630 17.00 3.37 -3.18
CA GLN A 630 17.33 4.55 -2.37
C GLN A 630 18.51 4.32 -1.42
N VAL A 631 18.71 3.08 -0.97
CA VAL A 631 19.80 2.71 -0.06
C VAL A 631 21.05 2.21 -0.81
N GLY A 632 21.04 2.23 -2.15
CA GLY A 632 22.20 1.96 -2.99
C GLY A 632 22.36 0.51 -3.46
N ALA A 633 21.28 -0.29 -3.44
CA ALA A 633 21.27 -1.62 -4.05
C ALA A 633 21.19 -1.53 -5.58
N LEU A 634 21.90 -2.41 -6.30
CA LEU A 634 22.16 -2.25 -7.73
C LEU A 634 21.71 -3.45 -8.57
N GLY A 635 21.13 -3.13 -9.72
CA GLY A 635 20.84 -4.05 -10.81
C GLY A 635 19.68 -5.02 -10.55
N PHE A 636 19.64 -6.08 -11.34
CA PHE A 636 18.50 -6.97 -11.49
C PHE A 636 18.06 -7.71 -10.20
N MET A 637 19.02 -8.13 -9.38
CA MET A 637 18.80 -8.79 -8.08
C MET A 637 19.08 -7.86 -6.88
N GLN A 638 19.23 -6.55 -7.11
CA GLN A 638 19.43 -5.52 -6.09
C GLN A 638 20.52 -5.87 -5.07
N LEU A 639 21.74 -6.09 -5.54
CA LEU A 639 22.87 -6.37 -4.65
C LEU A 639 23.47 -5.08 -4.10
N MET A 640 23.75 -5.06 -2.80
CA MET A 640 24.56 -4.00 -2.19
C MET A 640 26.01 -4.08 -2.70
N PRO A 641 26.67 -2.96 -3.04
CA PRO A 641 28.06 -2.96 -3.51
C PRO A 641 29.04 -3.68 -2.57
N THR A 642 28.86 -3.50 -1.26
CA THR A 642 29.68 -4.15 -0.23
C THR A 642 29.52 -5.66 -0.24
N THR A 643 28.27 -6.15 -0.30
CA THR A 643 27.95 -7.57 -0.42
C THR A 643 28.49 -8.14 -1.75
N ALA A 644 28.25 -7.45 -2.86
CA ALA A 644 28.69 -7.87 -4.19
C ALA A 644 30.22 -8.00 -4.28
N LYS A 645 30.98 -7.11 -3.62
CA LYS A 645 32.45 -7.20 -3.57
C LYS A 645 32.93 -8.45 -2.85
N LEU A 646 32.30 -8.80 -1.72
CA LEU A 646 32.61 -10.02 -0.98
C LEU A 646 32.23 -11.26 -1.79
N VAL A 647 31.04 -11.26 -2.37
CA VAL A 647 30.51 -12.37 -3.19
C VAL A 647 31.34 -12.58 -4.45
N ALA A 648 31.77 -11.52 -5.12
CA ALA A 648 32.64 -11.62 -6.31
C ALA A 648 33.97 -12.31 -5.98
N LYS A 649 34.60 -11.92 -4.85
CA LYS A 649 35.83 -12.57 -4.36
C LYS A 649 35.62 -14.06 -4.10
N GLU A 650 34.51 -14.42 -3.43
CA GLU A 650 34.18 -15.82 -3.12
C GLU A 650 33.81 -16.65 -4.36
N ALA A 651 33.15 -16.03 -5.34
CA ALA A 651 32.77 -16.65 -6.60
C ALA A 651 33.92 -16.72 -7.62
N GLY A 652 35.12 -16.24 -7.27
CA GLY A 652 36.29 -16.24 -8.15
C GLY A 652 36.15 -15.33 -9.36
N VAL A 653 35.40 -14.22 -9.25
CA VAL A 653 35.24 -13.22 -10.32
C VAL A 653 35.71 -11.84 -9.86
N ASN A 654 36.22 -11.05 -10.81
CA ASN A 654 36.62 -9.68 -10.52
C ASN A 654 35.39 -8.83 -10.20
N TYR A 655 35.44 -8.13 -9.06
CA TYR A 655 34.40 -7.18 -8.71
C TYR A 655 34.43 -5.97 -9.65
N ASP A 656 33.33 -5.75 -10.34
CA ASP A 656 33.09 -4.61 -11.21
C ASP A 656 31.74 -3.96 -10.84
N LYS A 657 31.78 -2.72 -10.35
CA LYS A 657 30.61 -1.98 -9.87
C LYS A 657 29.70 -1.53 -11.02
N ASP A 658 30.27 -1.23 -12.17
CA ASP A 658 29.52 -0.75 -13.32
C ASP A 658 28.76 -1.92 -13.96
N LYS A 659 29.42 -3.08 -14.07
CA LYS A 659 28.74 -4.32 -14.47
C LYS A 659 27.69 -4.77 -13.48
N LEU A 660 27.90 -4.56 -12.17
CA LEU A 660 26.86 -4.85 -11.17
C LEU A 660 25.56 -4.08 -11.47
N SER A 661 25.66 -2.87 -12.01
CA SER A 661 24.52 -1.99 -12.29
C SER A 661 23.91 -2.19 -13.68
N THR A 662 24.72 -2.57 -14.68
CA THR A 662 24.31 -2.51 -16.09
C THR A 662 24.29 -3.87 -16.79
N ASN A 663 24.98 -4.88 -16.26
CA ASN A 663 25.14 -6.18 -16.91
C ASN A 663 24.30 -7.25 -16.19
N ILE A 664 23.17 -7.65 -16.82
CA ILE A 664 22.25 -8.64 -16.25
C ILE A 664 22.94 -9.96 -15.93
N PRO A 665 23.70 -10.61 -16.86
CA PRO A 665 24.37 -11.88 -16.55
C PRO A 665 25.31 -11.80 -15.36
N TYR A 666 26.07 -10.71 -15.22
CA TYR A 666 27.00 -10.51 -14.10
C TYR A 666 26.25 -10.33 -12.77
N ASN A 667 25.20 -9.49 -12.76
CA ASN A 667 24.39 -9.27 -11.56
C ASN A 667 23.67 -10.56 -11.12
N VAL A 668 23.07 -11.29 -12.07
CA VAL A 668 22.41 -12.58 -11.83
C VAL A 668 23.40 -13.62 -11.32
N ARG A 669 24.61 -13.71 -11.90
CA ARG A 669 25.65 -14.65 -11.45
C ARG A 669 26.02 -14.41 -9.98
N LEU A 670 26.27 -13.16 -9.59
CA LEU A 670 26.59 -12.83 -8.20
C LEU A 670 25.41 -13.05 -7.27
N GLY A 671 24.20 -12.63 -7.65
CA GLY A 671 23.02 -12.76 -6.82
C GLY A 671 22.63 -14.22 -6.59
N THR A 672 22.72 -15.02 -7.65
CA THR A 672 22.52 -16.48 -7.61
C THR A 672 23.56 -17.17 -6.72
N PHE A 673 24.84 -16.79 -6.82
CA PHE A 673 25.87 -17.31 -5.92
C PHE A 673 25.57 -16.95 -4.46
N TYR A 674 25.18 -15.69 -4.21
CA TYR A 674 24.90 -15.23 -2.85
C TYR A 674 23.70 -15.94 -2.21
N ILE A 675 22.59 -16.10 -2.94
CA ILE A 675 21.43 -16.82 -2.39
C ILE A 675 21.75 -18.30 -2.14
N LYS A 676 22.50 -18.97 -3.03
CA LYS A 676 22.96 -20.36 -2.80
C LYS A 676 23.79 -20.48 -1.52
N LYS A 677 24.75 -19.57 -1.32
CA LYS A 677 25.54 -19.51 -0.07
C LYS A 677 24.66 -19.33 1.17
N LEU A 678 23.61 -18.52 1.09
CA LEU A 678 22.67 -18.35 2.21
C LEU A 678 21.85 -19.61 2.45
N ILE A 679 21.40 -20.30 1.40
CA ILE A 679 20.72 -21.59 1.51
C ILE A 679 21.62 -22.61 2.24
N ASP A 680 22.88 -22.71 1.85
CA ASP A 680 23.86 -23.60 2.50
C ASP A 680 24.07 -23.24 3.98
N ARG A 681 24.22 -21.94 4.27
CA ARG A 681 24.37 -21.43 5.65
C ARG A 681 23.20 -21.83 6.55
N PHE A 682 21.98 -21.90 6.01
CA PHE A 682 20.78 -22.27 6.74
C PHE A 682 20.35 -23.72 6.49
N ASN A 683 21.27 -24.59 6.07
CA ASN A 683 21.06 -26.03 5.92
C ASN A 683 19.91 -26.36 4.93
N GLY A 684 19.88 -25.69 3.78
CA GLY A 684 18.88 -25.93 2.74
C GLY A 684 17.57 -25.14 2.90
N SER A 685 17.43 -24.33 3.94
CA SER A 685 16.19 -23.56 4.17
C SER A 685 16.09 -22.33 3.25
N GLU A 686 15.32 -22.46 2.16
CA GLU A 686 15.01 -21.33 1.26
C GLU A 686 14.39 -20.15 2.01
N MET A 687 13.43 -20.41 2.91
CA MET A 687 12.77 -19.37 3.71
C MET A 687 13.75 -18.52 4.54
N LEU A 688 14.69 -19.16 5.25
CA LEU A 688 15.69 -18.46 6.05
C LEU A 688 16.72 -17.74 5.18
N ALA A 689 17.07 -18.33 4.03
CA ALA A 689 17.95 -17.71 3.06
C ALA A 689 17.32 -16.42 2.47
N ILE A 690 16.03 -16.45 2.14
CA ILE A 690 15.26 -15.29 1.69
C ILE A 690 15.25 -14.20 2.76
N ALA A 691 14.94 -14.55 4.01
CA ALA A 691 14.96 -13.59 5.12
C ALA A 691 16.36 -12.96 5.28
N SER A 692 17.41 -13.77 5.11
CA SER A 692 18.80 -13.33 5.23
C SER A 692 19.28 -12.51 4.04
N TYR A 693 18.71 -12.73 2.85
CA TYR A 693 19.04 -11.95 1.67
C TYR A 693 18.64 -10.48 1.87
N ASN A 694 17.45 -10.25 2.44
CA ASN A 694 16.93 -8.91 2.71
C ASN A 694 17.49 -8.28 4.00
N ALA A 695 17.45 -8.99 5.14
CA ALA A 695 17.82 -8.42 6.45
C ALA A 695 19.27 -8.70 6.88
N GLY A 696 19.99 -9.54 6.13
CA GLY A 696 21.29 -10.05 6.51
C GLY A 696 21.23 -11.27 7.45
N PRO A 697 22.22 -12.17 7.41
CA PRO A 697 22.21 -13.43 8.15
C PRO A 697 22.25 -13.26 9.68
N ASN A 698 22.78 -12.15 10.18
CA ASN A 698 22.82 -11.88 11.64
C ASN A 698 21.42 -11.58 12.19
N ALA A 699 20.59 -10.83 11.46
CA ALA A 699 19.21 -10.55 11.86
C ALA A 699 18.38 -11.84 11.86
N THR A 700 18.53 -12.67 10.84
CA THR A 700 17.86 -13.97 10.75
C THR A 700 18.29 -14.92 11.87
N GLN A 701 19.60 -15.00 12.17
CA GLN A 701 20.08 -15.81 13.29
C GLN A 701 19.55 -15.31 14.64
N ARG A 702 19.44 -13.98 14.82
CA ARG A 702 18.82 -13.41 16.02
C ARG A 702 17.37 -13.86 16.16
N TRP A 703 16.55 -13.80 15.11
CA TRP A 703 15.15 -14.27 15.20
C TRP A 703 15.03 -15.77 15.48
N ILE A 704 15.93 -16.60 14.94
CA ILE A 704 16.02 -18.03 15.28
C ILE A 704 16.27 -18.20 16.79
N ASN A 705 17.18 -17.42 17.35
CA ASN A 705 17.55 -17.50 18.77
C ASN A 705 16.48 -16.91 19.69
N GLU A 706 15.82 -15.83 19.28
CA GLU A 706 14.78 -15.14 20.06
C GLU A 706 13.47 -15.92 20.13
N PHE A 707 13.08 -16.60 19.04
CA PHE A 707 11.80 -17.31 18.95
C PHE A 707 11.98 -18.83 19.01
N TYR A 708 12.35 -19.44 17.89
CA TYR A 708 12.68 -20.85 17.75
C TYR A 708 13.29 -21.10 16.36
N ASP A 709 13.86 -22.28 16.15
CA ASP A 709 14.40 -22.69 14.85
C ASP A 709 13.29 -23.35 14.01
N PRO A 710 12.77 -22.66 12.96
CA PRO A 710 11.65 -23.17 12.17
C PRO A 710 12.01 -24.43 11.38
N ARG A 711 13.30 -24.74 11.19
CA ARG A 711 13.76 -25.96 10.50
C ARG A 711 13.52 -27.23 11.31
N LYS A 712 13.32 -27.10 12.63
CA LYS A 712 13.05 -28.22 13.53
C LYS A 712 11.55 -28.53 13.63
N GLU A 713 10.69 -27.68 13.08
CA GLU A 713 9.25 -27.83 13.13
C GLU A 713 8.75 -28.67 11.95
N LYS A 714 7.95 -29.68 12.25
CA LYS A 714 7.25 -30.48 11.22
C LYS A 714 5.88 -29.90 10.86
N ASP A 715 5.32 -29.09 11.75
CA ASP A 715 4.07 -28.40 11.55
C ASP A 715 4.31 -27.12 10.74
N LEU A 716 3.74 -27.07 9.54
CA LEU A 716 3.81 -25.91 8.66
C LEU A 716 3.26 -24.64 9.33
N ASP A 717 2.28 -24.77 10.22
CA ASP A 717 1.69 -23.60 10.90
C ASP A 717 2.69 -22.89 11.78
N LYS A 718 3.57 -23.65 12.44
CA LYS A 718 4.67 -23.05 13.21
C LYS A 718 5.71 -22.41 12.31
N VAL A 719 5.98 -22.95 11.12
CA VAL A 719 6.84 -22.27 10.16
C VAL A 719 6.22 -20.92 9.74
N VAL A 720 4.90 -20.88 9.52
CA VAL A 720 4.17 -19.65 9.22
C VAL A 720 4.19 -18.68 10.41
N ASP A 721 3.97 -19.15 11.64
CA ASP A 721 4.06 -18.34 12.84
C ASP A 721 5.46 -17.71 12.99
N TRP A 722 6.53 -18.46 12.66
CA TRP A 722 7.89 -17.93 12.67
C TRP A 722 8.08 -16.78 11.67
N ILE A 723 7.54 -16.90 10.45
CA ILE A 723 7.55 -15.80 9.46
C ILE A 723 6.83 -14.57 10.05
N GLU A 724 5.69 -14.77 10.73
CA GLU A 724 4.92 -13.69 11.33
C GLU A 724 5.57 -13.03 12.56
N LEU A 725 6.51 -13.74 13.21
CA LEU A 725 7.31 -13.25 14.32
C LEU A 725 8.47 -12.35 13.87
N ILE A 726 8.86 -12.36 12.58
CA ILE A 726 9.90 -11.47 12.04
C ILE A 726 9.58 -10.01 12.37
N THR A 727 10.47 -9.37 13.16
CA THR A 727 10.21 -8.04 13.73
C THR A 727 10.35 -6.91 12.72
N TYR A 728 11.09 -7.12 11.62
CA TYR A 728 11.15 -6.18 10.51
C TYR A 728 9.97 -6.44 9.58
N SER A 729 9.00 -5.50 9.57
CA SER A 729 7.80 -5.60 8.73
C SER A 729 8.13 -5.74 7.24
N GLU A 730 9.16 -5.04 6.78
CA GLU A 730 9.66 -5.15 5.41
C GLU A 730 10.12 -6.59 5.10
N THR A 731 11.00 -7.16 5.93
CA THR A 731 11.52 -8.52 5.74
C THR A 731 10.42 -9.57 5.83
N ARG A 732 9.48 -9.41 6.77
CA ARG A 732 8.33 -10.31 6.91
C ARG A 732 7.47 -10.34 5.64
N ASN A 733 7.14 -9.18 5.10
CA ASN A 733 6.43 -9.07 3.83
C ASN A 733 7.27 -9.62 2.66
N TYR A 734 8.57 -9.33 2.63
CA TYR A 734 9.49 -9.79 1.60
C TYR A 734 9.56 -11.32 1.51
N VAL A 735 9.66 -12.00 2.67
CA VAL A 735 9.62 -13.47 2.75
C VAL A 735 8.31 -14.01 2.17
N GLN A 736 7.17 -13.46 2.60
CA GLN A 736 5.85 -13.88 2.07
C GLN A 736 5.75 -13.69 0.55
N ARG A 737 6.22 -12.55 0.03
CA ARG A 737 6.18 -12.21 -1.40
C ARG A 737 7.08 -13.10 -2.25
N ILE A 738 8.27 -13.45 -1.80
CA ILE A 738 9.14 -14.36 -2.56
C ILE A 738 8.60 -15.78 -2.51
N MET A 739 8.12 -16.24 -1.35
CA MET A 739 7.55 -17.57 -1.23
C MET A 739 6.32 -17.73 -2.14
N GLU A 740 5.41 -16.75 -2.20
CA GLU A 740 4.25 -16.83 -3.10
C GLU A 740 4.66 -16.81 -4.59
N ASN A 741 5.66 -15.99 -4.95
CA ASN A 741 6.19 -15.96 -6.31
C ASN A 741 6.92 -17.25 -6.68
N LEU A 742 7.67 -17.84 -5.74
CA LEU A 742 8.45 -19.06 -5.92
C LEU A 742 7.55 -20.24 -6.31
N ILE A 743 6.40 -20.39 -5.65
CA ILE A 743 5.45 -21.46 -5.99
C ILE A 743 4.89 -21.25 -7.40
N VAL A 744 4.60 -20.01 -7.80
CA VAL A 744 4.13 -19.71 -9.15
C VAL A 744 5.22 -20.01 -10.18
N TYR A 745 6.48 -19.63 -9.94
CA TYR A 745 7.56 -20.00 -10.86
C TYR A 745 7.82 -21.50 -10.91
N LYS A 746 7.75 -22.22 -9.78
CA LYS A 746 7.83 -23.69 -9.77
C LYS A 746 6.72 -24.29 -10.66
N TYR A 747 5.50 -23.76 -10.58
CA TYR A 747 4.40 -24.17 -11.45
C TYR A 747 4.62 -23.83 -12.94
N LEU A 748 4.95 -22.57 -13.25
CA LEU A 748 5.19 -22.13 -14.63
C LEU A 748 6.38 -22.87 -15.26
N MET A 749 7.45 -23.11 -14.50
CA MET A 749 8.67 -23.78 -14.96
C MET A 749 8.56 -25.30 -15.03
N SER A 750 7.81 -25.95 -14.12
CA SER A 750 7.45 -27.35 -14.30
C SER A 750 6.57 -27.56 -15.54
N ARG A 751 5.77 -26.56 -15.90
CA ARG A 751 5.07 -26.45 -17.18
C ARG A 751 5.91 -25.82 -18.30
N SER A 752 7.16 -25.40 -18.08
CA SER A 752 8.04 -24.98 -19.21
C SER A 752 8.66 -26.18 -19.91
N ASN A 753 8.72 -27.35 -19.24
CA ASN A 753 8.74 -28.64 -19.94
C ASN A 753 7.42 -28.94 -20.69
N TYR A 754 6.42 -28.07 -20.56
CA TYR A 754 5.18 -28.01 -21.35
C TYR A 754 5.19 -26.83 -22.36
N ASP A 755 6.26 -26.02 -22.46
CA ASP A 755 6.41 -25.01 -23.54
C ASP A 755 7.65 -25.28 -24.42
N ALA A 756 8.38 -26.38 -24.16
CA ALA A 756 8.72 -27.28 -25.28
C ALA A 756 7.45 -27.92 -25.91
N VAL A 757 6.27 -27.71 -25.32
CA VAL A 757 4.96 -28.22 -25.74
C VAL A 757 4.02 -27.10 -26.26
N GLN A 758 4.52 -25.85 -26.51
CA GLN A 758 4.07 -24.97 -27.62
C GLN A 758 4.95 -23.75 -27.95
#